data_AF-A0A7G8FQ53-F1
#
_entry.id   AF-A0A7G8FQ53-F1
#
_cell.length_a   1.000
_cell.length_b   1.000
_cell.length_c   1.000
_cell.angle_alpha   90.00
_cell.angle_beta   90.00
_cell.angle_gamma   90.00
#
_symmetry.space_group_name_H-M   'P 1'
#
loop_
_entity.id
_entity.type
_entity.pdbx_description
1 polymer ?
#
loop_
_entity_poly.entity_id
_entity_poly.type
_entity_poly.pdbx_seq_one_letter_code
_entity_poly.pdbx_strand_id
1 'polypeptide(L)'
;MTVNEASPYVVFRVETSGKQTFSLSISDQAPGYQGSDNDINAIDAQGAYVDSDYTNAIQIYDGKIWADHSLNETITTPNAGSVLLARVPLINDTVYEGAHAFQLRARRSDNKSVTAMAIIGDAGIGAVFNNSGVDDPKANRNDDRRIKVDNPIVNEASDYVVFTIKGHSSGSNITLTLQDQNSGDDHTSITTPNLEFWDGNNWQTYSAAIVSGTDFDDSQPLFVRVTITEEQDNTREGSEDFLLLVNATEGSSIGVATIKDDGTGVKYIGTIKINNGTPQAETETNGLDDDYDKDGIPPTVEEALATLAASQGIAGAIGDMNGDGKQDSEQNALATLAWRSVSDFESGNAGTLTDSEAIINIGALSRNSKPDDDNLQIENIRVLDFLDTNSFGINAGNSISTNPSTGEKTVDLATGESLFTTWPPLGFELKPREGLVNLTDVDSQRAGTQAHVYIDTRASDLDEKSVNSFIKFVSQDSIKQAQISGQPLEDLDGNLIDQEGWYDFTQRRDNTGALKGDGAKLVFDNQGKLQGINLTLTDNRFGDNDPAEMQLSDPGALAFRPEKTKEESKPPKIRVWTKKSQIKDHQKTKIYFRTSKKTDDFELSDIQAEGGGLSKFKEIDKKTYTAIFKPDSSLSWRGKIHVPSKSFSSADGTKNRDGKDQNNTLTIKRIQAKPDTPKEDIYLVLDNSNSTQQSDAKNHKKIQYSLALQALTEKFEDAGFEIQRKGKKQSILFEDFLQDVTKKSAKEMTQRLEKYSIISDQNQSNTRNLNIHLITYGYYVDHKQFKLKHKKPERALNIMQRILTTETAAEQFGNSIKGNSQWKKLGLPKPNRYDLYQGRSDEPSNLYAGTELLGALEGLDYLLTKKANNPNQRDQSTSIALVLDGKPERRSWWDTRTNAASDSITGQAIPLPKSLGQEDITTSGLLYDNQGNPHFFKNNQGQWQWKAMQKDLNSALDRLATYSTNPTTIQVNAYGLNSTGNTSLTTIYQDLFSNQSFDNSSSSWSYSHQTIQSLQDLNL
;
A
#
# COMPACT_ATOMS: atom_id res chain seq x y z
N MET A 1 27.44 -40.06 -8.94
CA MET A 1 26.86 -39.24 -10.01
C MET A 1 27.98 -38.65 -10.84
N THR A 2 27.76 -38.50 -12.15
CA THR A 2 28.74 -37.89 -13.07
C THR A 2 28.28 -36.48 -13.42
N VAL A 3 29.18 -35.51 -13.32
CA VAL A 3 28.93 -34.09 -13.56
C VAL A 3 29.97 -33.61 -14.57
N ASN A 4 29.55 -32.77 -15.51
CA ASN A 4 30.50 -32.13 -16.41
C ASN A 4 31.28 -31.05 -15.65
N GLU A 5 32.59 -30.94 -15.88
CA GLU A 5 33.44 -29.93 -15.23
C GLU A 5 32.99 -28.48 -15.49
N ALA A 6 32.26 -28.20 -16.58
CA ALA A 6 31.67 -26.88 -16.84
C ALA A 6 30.57 -26.52 -15.85
N SER A 7 30.05 -27.50 -15.10
CA SER A 7 29.02 -27.27 -14.12
C SER A 7 29.56 -26.40 -12.99
N PRO A 8 28.85 -25.34 -12.60
CA PRO A 8 29.28 -24.52 -11.48
C PRO A 8 29.23 -25.27 -10.14
N TYR A 9 28.44 -26.34 -10.05
CA TYR A 9 28.25 -27.11 -8.82
C TYR A 9 27.95 -28.59 -9.12
N VAL A 10 28.24 -29.47 -8.18
CA VAL A 10 27.60 -30.79 -8.11
C VAL A 10 26.56 -30.82 -7.00
N VAL A 11 25.38 -31.37 -7.27
CA VAL A 11 24.24 -31.39 -6.35
C VAL A 11 24.02 -32.79 -5.78
N PHE A 12 24.08 -32.91 -4.46
CA PHE A 12 23.83 -34.13 -3.71
C PHE A 12 22.44 -34.13 -3.08
N ARG A 13 21.76 -35.28 -3.17
CA ARG A 13 20.48 -35.55 -2.51
C ARG A 13 20.74 -36.47 -1.31
N VAL A 14 20.52 -35.97 -0.10
CA VAL A 14 20.70 -36.74 1.15
C VAL A 14 19.34 -37.21 1.63
N GLU A 15 19.00 -38.46 1.34
CA GLU A 15 17.73 -39.05 1.74
C GLU A 15 17.64 -39.26 3.26
N THR A 16 16.48 -38.94 3.82
CA THR A 16 16.20 -39.06 5.26
C THR A 16 14.79 -39.59 5.52
N SER A 17 14.60 -40.27 6.65
CA SER A 17 13.28 -40.75 7.08
C SER A 17 12.63 -39.76 8.07
N GLY A 18 12.31 -38.55 7.60
CA GLY A 18 11.82 -37.44 8.42
C GLY A 18 12.93 -36.70 9.16
N LYS A 19 12.60 -36.01 10.26
CA LYS A 19 13.58 -35.21 11.02
C LYS A 19 14.77 -36.04 11.52
N GLN A 20 15.93 -35.78 10.93
CA GLN A 20 17.22 -36.34 11.32
C GLN A 20 18.24 -35.22 11.52
N THR A 21 19.20 -35.48 12.41
CA THR A 21 20.29 -34.55 12.71
C THR A 21 21.63 -35.20 12.39
N PHE A 22 22.43 -34.57 11.54
CA PHE A 22 23.74 -35.07 11.08
C PHE A 22 24.66 -33.91 10.67
N SER A 23 25.94 -34.19 10.44
CA SER A 23 26.92 -33.23 9.90
C SER A 23 27.38 -33.67 8.51
N LEU A 24 27.75 -32.70 7.67
CA LEU A 24 28.32 -32.97 6.33
C LEU A 24 29.83 -32.69 6.30
N SER A 25 30.57 -33.53 5.58
CA SER A 25 32.02 -33.36 5.35
C SER A 25 32.39 -33.87 3.95
N ILE A 26 33.39 -33.25 3.34
CA ILE A 26 33.99 -33.71 2.08
C ILE A 26 35.24 -34.55 2.41
N SER A 27 35.50 -35.60 1.65
CA SER A 27 36.78 -36.30 1.68
C SER A 27 37.39 -36.42 0.30
N ASP A 28 38.57 -35.85 0.16
CA ASP A 28 39.45 -35.92 -1.00
C ASP A 28 39.93 -37.36 -1.23
N GLN A 29 40.42 -37.66 -2.44
CA GLN A 29 41.07 -38.93 -2.78
C GLN A 29 40.16 -40.14 -2.49
N ALA A 30 38.92 -40.10 -2.99
CA ALA A 30 38.07 -41.28 -3.00
C ALA A 30 38.86 -42.42 -3.69
N PRO A 31 38.96 -43.62 -3.09
CA PRO A 31 39.68 -44.73 -3.72
C PRO A 31 39.10 -44.96 -5.12
N GLY A 32 39.98 -45.02 -6.12
CA GLY A 32 39.60 -45.09 -7.53
C GLY A 32 38.45 -46.06 -7.75
N TYR A 33 37.41 -45.60 -8.45
CA TYR A 33 36.26 -46.40 -8.79
C TYR A 33 36.73 -47.65 -9.57
N GLN A 34 36.52 -48.83 -9.00
CA GLN A 34 36.85 -50.12 -9.62
C GLN A 34 35.53 -50.75 -10.14
N GLY A 35 34.91 -50.11 -11.12
CA GLY A 35 33.77 -50.70 -11.85
C GLY A 35 34.23 -51.90 -12.69
N SER A 36 33.38 -52.92 -12.82
CA SER A 36 33.66 -54.13 -13.61
C SER A 36 33.67 -53.83 -15.12
N ASP A 37 34.59 -54.50 -15.81
CA ASP A 37 34.77 -54.59 -17.27
C ASP A 37 33.56 -54.13 -18.12
N ASN A 38 33.79 -53.06 -18.90
CA ASN A 38 33.02 -52.49 -20.03
C ASN A 38 32.47 -51.06 -19.85
N ASP A 39 32.58 -50.45 -18.66
CA ASP A 39 32.16 -49.06 -18.47
C ASP A 39 33.21 -48.08 -19.03
N ILE A 40 32.98 -47.57 -20.23
CA ILE A 40 33.84 -46.56 -20.89
C ILE A 40 33.83 -45.20 -20.17
N ASN A 41 32.97 -45.03 -19.16
CA ASN A 41 33.06 -43.91 -18.21
C ASN A 41 34.22 -44.06 -17.20
N ALA A 42 34.92 -45.20 -17.17
CA ALA A 42 36.04 -45.49 -16.28
C ALA A 42 37.41 -45.30 -16.95
N ILE A 43 37.62 -44.20 -17.67
CA ILE A 43 38.98 -43.78 -18.06
C ILE A 43 39.65 -43.20 -16.81
N ASP A 44 40.33 -44.07 -16.05
CA ASP A 44 41.16 -43.80 -14.87
C ASP A 44 40.61 -42.71 -13.93
N ALA A 45 39.59 -43.05 -13.12
CA ALA A 45 39.08 -42.13 -12.09
C ALA A 45 40.18 -41.80 -11.06
N GLN A 46 40.87 -40.66 -11.24
CA GLN A 46 41.88 -40.15 -10.31
C GLN A 46 41.19 -39.40 -9.16
N GLY A 47 41.89 -39.24 -8.04
CA GLY A 47 41.33 -38.52 -6.89
C GLY A 47 41.28 -37.02 -7.20
N ALA A 48 40.09 -36.42 -7.12
CA ALA A 48 39.93 -34.96 -7.23
C ALA A 48 40.64 -34.25 -6.07
N TYR A 49 41.13 -33.04 -6.34
CA TYR A 49 41.82 -32.17 -5.41
C TYR A 49 41.02 -30.90 -5.14
N VAL A 50 40.96 -30.55 -3.86
CA VAL A 50 40.44 -29.27 -3.41
C VAL A 50 41.24 -28.10 -4.01
N ASP A 51 40.52 -27.04 -4.39
CA ASP A 51 41.01 -25.84 -5.07
C ASP A 51 41.61 -26.07 -6.47
N SER A 52 41.57 -27.32 -6.98
CA SER A 52 41.84 -27.67 -8.38
C SER A 52 40.55 -27.98 -9.11
N ASP A 53 39.79 -28.96 -8.59
CA ASP A 53 38.58 -29.49 -9.22
C ASP A 53 37.29 -29.00 -8.54
N TYR A 54 37.36 -28.73 -7.23
CA TYR A 54 36.24 -28.26 -6.43
C TYR A 54 36.71 -27.39 -5.27
N THR A 55 35.80 -26.58 -4.74
CA THR A 55 36.10 -25.75 -3.56
C THR A 55 35.81 -26.49 -2.26
N ASN A 56 36.50 -26.12 -1.17
CA ASN A 56 36.23 -26.71 0.16
C ASN A 56 34.95 -26.16 0.84
N ALA A 57 33.88 -25.90 0.08
CA ALA A 57 32.64 -25.29 0.54
C ALA A 57 31.45 -26.22 0.27
N ILE A 58 30.49 -26.23 1.20
CA ILE A 58 29.19 -26.87 1.03
C ILE A 58 28.12 -25.79 1.12
N GLN A 59 27.14 -25.86 0.21
CA GLN A 59 25.93 -25.04 0.29
C GLN A 59 24.71 -25.94 0.53
N ILE A 60 23.77 -25.47 1.34
CA ILE A 60 22.53 -26.17 1.67
C ILE A 60 21.37 -25.32 1.17
N TYR A 61 20.40 -25.99 0.55
CA TYR A 61 19.19 -25.32 0.09
C TYR A 61 18.22 -25.09 1.25
N ASP A 62 17.75 -23.85 1.41
CA ASP A 62 16.87 -23.44 2.51
C ASP A 62 15.39 -23.31 2.12
N GLY A 63 15.02 -23.71 0.91
CA GLY A 63 13.68 -23.56 0.35
C GLY A 63 13.53 -22.40 -0.62
N LYS A 64 14.51 -21.49 -0.69
CA LYS A 64 14.52 -20.34 -1.61
C LYS A 64 15.87 -20.12 -2.27
N ILE A 65 16.94 -20.25 -1.49
CA ILE A 65 18.31 -19.99 -1.91
C ILE A 65 19.26 -21.08 -1.41
N TRP A 66 20.46 -21.08 -1.97
CA TRP A 66 21.57 -21.90 -1.49
C TRP A 66 22.41 -21.07 -0.52
N ALA A 67 22.53 -21.54 0.72
CA ALA A 67 23.27 -20.87 1.79
C ALA A 67 24.56 -21.63 2.10
N ASP A 68 25.66 -20.91 2.32
CA ASP A 68 26.93 -21.50 2.75
C ASP A 68 26.76 -22.20 4.11
N HIS A 69 27.34 -23.39 4.25
CA HIS A 69 27.29 -24.20 5.45
C HIS A 69 28.69 -24.65 5.86
N SER A 70 29.01 -24.53 7.15
CA SER A 70 30.35 -24.88 7.63
C SER A 70 30.54 -26.40 7.63
N LEU A 71 31.72 -26.86 7.23
CA LEU A 71 32.07 -28.29 7.30
C LEU A 71 31.95 -28.81 8.73
N ASN A 72 31.38 -30.00 8.89
CA ASN A 72 31.11 -30.67 10.16
C ASN A 72 30.12 -29.95 11.09
N GLU A 73 29.54 -28.83 10.67
CA GLU A 73 28.44 -28.20 11.39
C GLU A 73 27.18 -29.08 11.29
N THR A 74 26.43 -29.12 12.37
CA THR A 74 25.25 -29.98 12.50
C THR A 74 24.04 -29.35 11.80
N ILE A 75 23.36 -30.14 10.97
CA ILE A 75 22.13 -29.77 10.25
C ILE A 75 21.00 -30.66 10.73
N THR A 76 19.76 -30.17 10.65
CA THR A 76 18.56 -30.94 10.96
C THR A 76 17.55 -30.82 9.83
N THR A 77 17.04 -31.94 9.32
CA THR A 77 15.99 -31.95 8.29
C THR A 77 14.61 -31.61 8.87
N PRO A 78 13.68 -31.08 8.06
CA PRO A 78 12.30 -30.83 8.47
C PRO A 78 11.57 -32.10 8.96
N ASN A 79 10.54 -31.94 9.80
CA ASN A 79 9.79 -33.05 10.42
C ASN A 79 9.25 -34.07 9.41
N ALA A 80 8.77 -33.62 8.26
CA ALA A 80 8.24 -34.45 7.18
C ALA A 80 9.12 -34.44 5.92
N GLY A 81 10.38 -33.96 6.02
CA GLY A 81 11.30 -33.93 4.90
C GLY A 81 11.85 -35.33 4.60
N SER A 82 11.87 -35.71 3.33
CA SER A 82 12.44 -36.97 2.84
C SER A 82 13.84 -36.81 2.25
N VAL A 83 14.25 -35.57 1.95
CA VAL A 83 15.53 -35.26 1.30
C VAL A 83 16.11 -33.96 1.86
N LEU A 84 17.43 -33.87 1.90
CA LEU A 84 18.16 -32.62 2.06
C LEU A 84 19.05 -32.40 0.84
N LEU A 85 18.97 -31.21 0.26
CA LEU A 85 19.77 -30.82 -0.89
C LEU A 85 21.05 -30.10 -0.43
N ALA A 86 22.18 -30.61 -0.87
CA ALA A 86 23.50 -30.03 -0.65
C ALA A 86 24.21 -29.89 -1.98
N ARG A 87 25.04 -28.86 -2.18
CA ARG A 87 25.87 -28.74 -3.37
C ARG A 87 27.29 -28.28 -3.05
N VAL A 88 28.23 -28.66 -3.91
CA VAL A 88 29.65 -28.32 -3.80
C VAL A 88 30.06 -27.57 -5.07
N PRO A 89 30.62 -26.35 -4.98
CA PRO A 89 31.10 -25.63 -6.15
C PRO A 89 32.29 -26.33 -6.82
N LEU A 90 32.23 -26.46 -8.14
CA LEU A 90 33.28 -27.03 -8.98
C LEU A 90 34.13 -25.93 -9.62
N ILE A 91 35.31 -26.31 -10.09
CA ILE A 91 36.24 -25.46 -10.82
C ILE A 91 36.40 -26.08 -12.21
N ASN A 92 36.10 -25.31 -13.25
CA ASN A 92 36.28 -25.72 -14.64
C ASN A 92 37.69 -25.35 -15.10
N ASP A 93 38.41 -26.27 -15.74
CA ASP A 93 39.73 -25.99 -16.29
C ASP A 93 39.80 -26.21 -17.82
N THR A 94 40.98 -26.52 -18.35
CA THR A 94 41.24 -26.62 -19.81
C THR A 94 42.18 -27.77 -20.15
N VAL A 95 42.55 -28.59 -19.18
CA VAL A 95 43.52 -29.66 -19.31
C VAL A 95 42.78 -30.98 -19.22
N TYR A 96 42.72 -31.71 -20.32
CA TYR A 96 42.23 -33.09 -20.28
C TYR A 96 43.15 -33.97 -19.42
N GLU A 97 42.67 -34.36 -18.25
CA GLU A 97 43.38 -35.25 -17.32
C GLU A 97 42.59 -36.49 -16.91
N GLY A 98 41.33 -36.58 -17.35
CA GLY A 98 40.46 -37.75 -17.17
C GLY A 98 39.43 -37.51 -16.08
N ALA A 99 38.65 -38.53 -15.72
CA ALA A 99 37.60 -38.34 -14.73
C ALA A 99 38.17 -38.20 -13.30
N HIS A 100 37.63 -37.29 -12.50
CA HIS A 100 38.07 -37.01 -11.14
C HIS A 100 36.98 -37.22 -10.10
N ALA A 101 37.30 -37.90 -8.98
CA ALA A 101 36.28 -38.26 -7.99
C ALA A 101 36.55 -37.74 -6.57
N PHE A 102 35.48 -37.29 -5.90
CA PHE A 102 35.45 -36.99 -4.47
C PHE A 102 34.18 -37.51 -3.80
N GLN A 103 34.15 -37.50 -2.45
CA GLN A 103 32.99 -37.98 -1.68
C GLN A 103 32.40 -36.92 -0.76
N LEU A 104 31.07 -36.84 -0.73
CA LEU A 104 30.31 -36.19 0.33
C LEU A 104 29.91 -37.23 1.38
N ARG A 105 30.15 -36.96 2.66
CA ARG A 105 29.78 -37.82 3.78
C ARG A 105 28.79 -37.13 4.70
N ALA A 106 27.66 -37.79 4.96
CA ALA A 106 26.72 -37.42 6.02
C ALA A 106 26.93 -38.30 7.24
N ARG A 107 27.22 -37.70 8.41
CA ARG A 107 27.51 -38.42 9.66
C ARG A 107 26.55 -38.04 10.78
N ARG A 108 25.88 -39.02 11.35
CA ARG A 108 24.96 -38.87 12.49
C ARG A 108 25.71 -38.83 13.83
N SER A 109 25.03 -38.37 14.87
CA SER A 109 25.56 -38.31 16.24
C SER A 109 25.88 -39.68 16.85
N ASP A 110 25.30 -40.77 16.32
CA ASP A 110 25.60 -42.16 16.67
C ASP A 110 26.80 -42.74 15.89
N ASN A 111 27.55 -41.89 15.18
CA ASN A 111 28.69 -42.24 14.33
C ASN A 111 28.38 -43.11 13.11
N LYS A 112 27.10 -43.34 12.77
CA LYS A 112 26.74 -43.93 11.48
C LYS A 112 26.90 -42.89 10.37
N SER A 113 27.38 -43.32 9.21
CA SER A 113 27.56 -42.44 8.05
C SER A 113 27.13 -43.10 6.76
N VAL A 114 26.65 -42.28 5.83
CA VAL A 114 26.45 -42.61 4.42
C VAL A 114 27.35 -41.70 3.56
N THR A 115 27.76 -42.18 2.41
CA THR A 115 28.65 -41.45 1.49
C THR A 115 28.08 -41.47 0.08
N ALA A 116 28.15 -40.33 -0.61
CA ALA A 116 27.85 -40.21 -2.03
C ALA A 116 29.13 -39.81 -2.77
N MET A 117 29.32 -40.34 -3.99
CA MET A 117 30.47 -40.08 -4.83
C MET A 117 30.09 -39.18 -6.01
N ALA A 118 30.85 -38.12 -6.22
CA ALA A 118 30.79 -37.26 -7.40
C ALA A 118 31.99 -37.56 -8.30
N ILE A 119 31.72 -37.72 -9.61
CA ILE A 119 32.71 -37.90 -10.67
C ILE A 119 32.62 -36.68 -11.57
N ILE A 120 33.66 -35.88 -11.63
CA ILE A 120 33.82 -34.72 -12.50
C ILE A 120 34.43 -35.23 -13.81
N GLY A 121 33.81 -34.92 -14.95
CA GLY A 121 34.24 -35.43 -16.26
C GLY A 121 34.57 -34.33 -17.25
N ASP A 122 35.72 -34.51 -17.94
CA ASP A 122 36.28 -33.58 -18.94
C ASP A 122 35.89 -33.95 -20.39
N ALA A 123 35.10 -35.02 -20.56
CA ALA A 123 34.81 -35.63 -21.85
C ALA A 123 33.51 -35.11 -22.48
N GLY A 124 33.04 -33.91 -22.14
CA GLY A 124 31.78 -33.38 -22.67
C GLY A 124 30.51 -34.08 -22.19
N ILE A 125 30.64 -34.98 -21.20
CA ILE A 125 29.55 -35.78 -20.62
C ILE A 125 29.22 -35.34 -19.19
N GLY A 126 28.08 -35.81 -18.68
CA GLY A 126 27.61 -35.51 -17.32
C GLY A 126 26.63 -34.34 -17.28
N ALA A 127 25.92 -34.24 -16.16
CA ALA A 127 24.97 -33.16 -15.90
C ALA A 127 25.70 -31.82 -15.74
N VAL A 128 25.04 -30.73 -16.14
CA VAL A 128 25.43 -29.35 -15.85
C VAL A 128 24.34 -28.73 -14.98
N PHE A 129 24.54 -28.77 -13.66
CA PHE A 129 23.54 -28.23 -12.73
C PHE A 129 23.46 -26.70 -12.78
N ASN A 130 22.24 -26.20 -12.90
CA ASN A 130 21.94 -24.78 -12.76
C ASN A 130 21.72 -24.40 -11.28
N ASN A 131 21.20 -23.18 -11.03
CA ASN A 131 20.97 -22.70 -9.67
C ASN A 131 19.75 -23.30 -8.95
N SER A 132 18.80 -23.96 -9.61
CA SER A 132 17.76 -24.73 -8.93
C SER A 132 18.28 -26.10 -8.47
N GLY A 133 19.41 -26.53 -9.03
CA GLY A 133 19.97 -27.86 -8.83
C GLY A 133 19.45 -28.91 -9.80
N VAL A 134 18.79 -28.47 -10.88
CA VAL A 134 18.39 -29.29 -12.03
C VAL A 134 19.50 -29.30 -13.08
N ASP A 135 19.63 -30.41 -13.80
CA ASP A 135 20.50 -30.50 -14.97
C ASP A 135 19.97 -29.55 -16.07
N ASP A 136 20.81 -28.67 -16.57
CA ASP A 136 20.48 -27.77 -17.68
C ASP A 136 20.88 -28.45 -19.00
N PRO A 137 19.94 -29.07 -19.74
CA PRO A 137 20.26 -29.77 -20.98
C PRO A 137 20.77 -28.82 -22.08
N LYS A 138 20.54 -27.50 -21.95
CA LYS A 138 20.95 -26.47 -22.91
C LYS A 138 22.32 -25.88 -22.58
N ALA A 139 22.88 -26.18 -21.42
CA ALA A 139 24.19 -25.66 -21.05
C ALA A 139 25.29 -26.26 -21.93
N ASN A 140 26.25 -25.42 -22.32
CA ASN A 140 27.42 -25.89 -23.05
C ASN A 140 28.27 -26.74 -22.11
N ARG A 141 28.45 -28.01 -22.46
CA ARG A 141 29.36 -28.92 -21.76
C ARG A 141 30.81 -28.61 -22.18
N ASN A 142 31.74 -28.63 -21.23
CA ASN A 142 33.16 -28.57 -21.56
C ASN A 142 33.65 -29.95 -21.98
N ASP A 143 34.42 -29.97 -23.06
CA ASP A 143 35.04 -31.15 -23.62
C ASP A 143 36.48 -30.80 -23.99
N ASP A 144 37.40 -31.22 -23.14
CA ASP A 144 38.84 -30.96 -23.29
C ASP A 144 39.54 -32.03 -24.15
N ARG A 145 38.79 -33.04 -24.64
CA ARG A 145 39.32 -34.03 -25.57
C ARG A 145 39.77 -33.38 -26.87
N ARG A 146 40.77 -34.00 -27.51
CA ARG A 146 41.28 -33.55 -28.81
C ARG A 146 40.28 -33.82 -29.95
N ILE A 147 39.71 -35.01 -30.01
CA ILE A 147 38.58 -35.34 -30.89
C ILE A 147 37.31 -35.22 -30.04
N LYS A 148 36.41 -34.33 -30.44
CA LYS A 148 35.18 -34.04 -29.72
C LYS A 148 34.01 -34.63 -30.47
N VAL A 149 33.19 -35.42 -29.78
CA VAL A 149 31.94 -35.96 -30.28
C VAL A 149 30.87 -35.46 -29.32
N ASP A 150 29.83 -34.81 -29.84
CA ASP A 150 28.71 -34.35 -29.04
C ASP A 150 27.80 -35.50 -28.57
N ASN A 151 26.88 -35.17 -27.66
CA ASN A 151 25.96 -36.12 -27.04
C ASN A 151 24.51 -35.67 -27.34
N PRO A 152 23.97 -35.99 -28.53
CA PRO A 152 22.65 -35.51 -28.94
C PRO A 152 21.52 -36.14 -28.11
N ILE A 153 20.59 -35.31 -27.63
CA ILE A 153 19.35 -35.74 -26.97
C ILE A 153 18.19 -35.43 -27.92
N VAL A 154 17.54 -36.46 -28.45
CA VAL A 154 16.42 -36.33 -29.37
C VAL A 154 15.15 -36.90 -28.78
N ASN A 155 14.01 -36.40 -29.25
CA ASN A 155 12.75 -37.06 -29.01
C ASN A 155 12.57 -38.21 -30.02
N GLU A 156 11.90 -39.28 -29.62
CA GLU A 156 11.65 -40.45 -30.46
C GLU A 156 10.86 -40.14 -31.74
N ALA A 157 10.02 -39.09 -31.74
CA ALA A 157 9.35 -38.59 -32.96
C ALA A 157 10.33 -38.10 -34.05
N SER A 158 11.64 -38.09 -33.80
CA SER A 158 12.67 -37.81 -34.79
C SER A 158 12.95 -39.02 -35.67
N ASP A 159 13.12 -38.80 -36.98
CA ASP A 159 13.53 -39.89 -37.88
C ASP A 159 15.01 -40.27 -37.71
N TYR A 160 15.82 -39.33 -37.22
CA TYR A 160 17.26 -39.47 -37.09
C TYR A 160 17.82 -38.79 -35.84
N VAL A 161 18.89 -39.37 -35.30
CA VAL A 161 19.86 -38.70 -34.44
C VAL A 161 20.99 -38.15 -35.31
N VAL A 162 21.52 -36.97 -35.00
CA VAL A 162 22.68 -36.38 -35.67
C VAL A 162 23.78 -36.03 -34.66
N PHE A 163 24.94 -36.68 -34.79
CA PHE A 163 26.18 -36.35 -34.10
C PHE A 163 26.98 -35.30 -34.88
N THR A 164 27.71 -34.48 -34.13
CA THR A 164 28.68 -33.48 -34.58
C THR A 164 30.06 -33.85 -34.07
N ILE A 165 31.01 -34.06 -35.00
CA ILE A 165 32.39 -34.45 -34.69
C ILE A 165 33.34 -33.29 -35.06
N LYS A 166 34.27 -32.95 -34.16
CA LYS A 166 35.24 -31.85 -34.29
C LYS A 166 36.65 -32.27 -33.87
N GLY A 167 37.66 -31.50 -34.30
CA GLY A 167 39.03 -31.55 -33.76
C GLY A 167 40.02 -32.45 -34.53
N HIS A 168 39.65 -32.91 -35.73
CA HIS A 168 40.49 -33.75 -36.58
C HIS A 168 41.32 -32.91 -37.54
N SER A 169 42.64 -33.12 -37.53
CA SER A 169 43.62 -32.24 -38.20
C SER A 169 44.71 -32.98 -38.97
N SER A 170 44.49 -34.25 -39.32
CA SER A 170 45.35 -34.97 -40.25
C SER A 170 44.51 -35.68 -41.29
N GLY A 171 44.83 -35.56 -42.58
CA GLY A 171 44.12 -36.26 -43.67
C GLY A 171 44.15 -37.81 -43.63
N SER A 172 44.40 -38.40 -42.46
CA SER A 172 44.24 -39.80 -42.08
C SER A 172 42.75 -40.17 -41.99
N ASN A 173 42.46 -41.46 -42.17
CA ASN A 173 41.09 -41.99 -42.05
C ASN A 173 40.65 -42.06 -40.58
N ILE A 174 39.36 -41.77 -40.34
CA ILE A 174 38.68 -42.12 -39.08
C ILE A 174 37.79 -43.36 -39.29
N THR A 175 37.55 -44.11 -38.21
CA THR A 175 36.53 -45.17 -38.19
C THR A 175 35.39 -44.80 -37.27
N LEU A 176 34.16 -44.97 -37.75
CA LEU A 176 32.93 -44.76 -37.00
C LEU A 176 32.31 -46.12 -36.70
N THR A 177 31.89 -46.35 -35.47
CA THR A 177 31.26 -47.60 -35.05
C THR A 177 30.15 -47.32 -34.06
N LEU A 178 28.96 -47.88 -34.31
CA LEU A 178 27.88 -47.86 -33.33
C LEU A 178 28.10 -48.98 -32.31
N GLN A 179 27.86 -48.66 -31.04
CA GLN A 179 27.97 -49.59 -29.92
C GLN A 179 26.68 -49.60 -29.09
N ASP A 180 26.49 -50.69 -28.36
CA ASP A 180 25.46 -50.93 -27.34
C ASP A 180 23.99 -50.82 -27.79
N GLN A 181 23.74 -50.76 -29.10
CA GLN A 181 22.39 -50.96 -29.65
C GLN A 181 21.86 -52.37 -29.29
N ASN A 182 20.59 -52.47 -28.89
CA ASN A 182 19.88 -53.68 -28.50
C ASN A 182 20.50 -54.42 -27.29
N SER A 183 21.12 -53.71 -26.34
CA SER A 183 21.94 -54.32 -25.27
C SER A 183 21.33 -54.26 -23.85
N GLY A 184 20.02 -54.13 -23.71
CA GLY A 184 19.33 -54.05 -22.42
C GLY A 184 18.18 -53.05 -22.48
N ASP A 185 17.43 -52.90 -21.39
CA ASP A 185 16.25 -52.03 -21.32
C ASP A 185 16.61 -50.52 -21.39
N ASP A 186 17.88 -50.15 -21.10
CA ASP A 186 18.36 -48.76 -21.17
C ASP A 186 18.95 -48.39 -22.55
N HIS A 187 18.87 -49.30 -23.53
CA HIS A 187 19.50 -49.16 -24.84
C HIS A 187 18.51 -49.33 -25.97
N THR A 188 18.69 -48.54 -27.03
CA THR A 188 17.76 -48.52 -28.18
C THR A 188 17.57 -49.88 -28.84
N SER A 189 16.37 -50.17 -29.32
CA SER A 189 15.98 -51.39 -30.03
C SER A 189 16.13 -51.32 -31.56
N ILE A 190 17.15 -50.58 -32.05
CA ILE A 190 17.40 -50.40 -33.49
C ILE A 190 18.02 -51.66 -34.11
N THR A 191 17.23 -52.41 -34.87
CA THR A 191 17.66 -53.65 -35.52
C THR A 191 18.30 -53.45 -36.89
N THR A 192 18.04 -52.31 -37.57
CA THR A 192 18.63 -51.97 -38.87
C THR A 192 19.35 -50.60 -38.90
N PRO A 193 20.37 -50.38 -38.06
CA PRO A 193 21.03 -49.09 -37.97
C PRO A 193 21.75 -48.74 -39.29
N ASN A 194 21.38 -47.62 -39.90
CA ASN A 194 22.05 -47.05 -41.07
C ASN A 194 22.85 -45.82 -40.68
N LEU A 195 24.18 -45.91 -40.73
CA LEU A 195 25.08 -44.81 -40.44
C LEU A 195 25.37 -44.01 -41.72
N GLU A 196 25.12 -42.70 -41.67
CA GLU A 196 25.38 -41.79 -42.80
C GLU A 196 26.20 -40.58 -42.36
N PHE A 197 27.01 -40.02 -43.25
CA PHE A 197 27.77 -38.80 -42.98
C PHE A 197 27.47 -37.72 -44.03
N TRP A 198 27.60 -36.46 -43.63
CA TRP A 198 27.38 -35.32 -44.52
C TRP A 198 28.68 -34.99 -45.28
N ASP A 199 28.65 -35.05 -46.61
CA ASP A 199 29.80 -34.75 -47.48
C ASP A 199 29.98 -33.26 -47.81
N GLY A 200 29.16 -32.40 -47.21
CA GLY A 200 29.08 -30.97 -47.51
C GLY A 200 27.90 -30.61 -48.43
N ASN A 201 27.35 -31.57 -49.18
CA ASN A 201 26.23 -31.36 -50.09
C ASN A 201 25.11 -32.41 -49.95
N ASN A 202 25.44 -33.66 -49.60
CA ASN A 202 24.50 -34.77 -49.48
C ASN A 202 24.88 -35.69 -48.31
N TRP A 203 23.89 -36.41 -47.80
CA TRP A 203 24.09 -37.54 -46.90
C TRP A 203 24.58 -38.76 -47.68
N GLN A 204 25.67 -39.37 -47.22
CA GLN A 204 26.29 -40.55 -47.82
C GLN A 204 26.32 -41.69 -46.81
N THR A 205 25.98 -42.90 -47.25
CA THR A 205 26.10 -44.11 -46.41
C THR A 205 27.56 -44.35 -46.03
N TYR A 206 27.81 -44.54 -44.75
CA TYR A 206 29.13 -44.89 -44.25
C TYR A 206 29.49 -46.34 -44.60
N SER A 207 30.75 -46.56 -45.02
CA SER A 207 31.36 -47.89 -45.05
C SER A 207 32.72 -47.82 -44.36
N ALA A 208 33.17 -48.97 -43.84
CA ALA A 208 34.15 -49.11 -42.74
C ALA A 208 35.58 -48.53 -42.91
N ALA A 209 35.82 -47.52 -43.76
CA ALA A 209 37.11 -46.84 -43.90
C ALA A 209 37.06 -45.41 -44.52
N ILE A 210 35.91 -44.76 -44.71
CA ILE A 210 35.78 -43.69 -45.71
C ILE A 210 35.47 -42.30 -45.12
N VAL A 211 36.41 -41.71 -44.40
CA VAL A 211 36.54 -40.24 -44.36
C VAL A 211 38.01 -39.90 -44.53
N SER A 212 38.46 -39.82 -45.80
CA SER A 212 39.86 -39.56 -46.14
C SER A 212 40.00 -38.13 -46.65
N GLY A 213 40.91 -37.35 -46.05
CA GLY A 213 41.34 -36.05 -46.59
C GLY A 213 40.43 -34.84 -46.32
N THR A 214 39.47 -34.93 -45.40
CA THR A 214 38.70 -33.77 -44.92
C THR A 214 39.02 -33.54 -43.44
N ASP A 215 39.81 -32.50 -43.17
CA ASP A 215 39.97 -31.99 -41.80
C ASP A 215 38.62 -31.44 -41.33
N PHE A 216 38.27 -31.70 -40.08
CA PHE A 216 37.06 -31.14 -39.46
C PHE A 216 37.42 -30.52 -38.11
N ASP A 217 37.17 -29.22 -38.00
CA ASP A 217 37.47 -28.40 -36.84
C ASP A 217 36.21 -27.73 -36.29
N ASP A 218 36.35 -26.84 -35.30
CA ASP A 218 35.20 -26.15 -34.71
C ASP A 218 34.41 -25.29 -35.71
N SER A 219 35.03 -24.88 -36.82
CA SER A 219 34.40 -24.07 -37.87
C SER A 219 33.77 -24.91 -38.99
N GLN A 220 34.21 -26.15 -39.18
CA GLN A 220 33.71 -27.09 -40.18
C GLN A 220 33.60 -28.50 -39.57
N PRO A 221 32.56 -28.77 -38.77
CA PRO A 221 32.36 -30.08 -38.16
C PRO A 221 31.92 -31.14 -39.18
N LEU A 222 32.17 -32.41 -38.87
CA LEU A 222 31.59 -33.55 -39.57
C LEU A 222 30.27 -33.93 -38.91
N PHE A 223 29.18 -33.99 -39.68
CA PHE A 223 27.89 -34.52 -39.19
C PHE A 223 27.73 -35.98 -39.56
N VAL A 224 27.29 -36.77 -38.59
CA VAL A 224 26.99 -38.20 -38.75
C VAL A 224 25.59 -38.46 -38.22
N ARG A 225 24.74 -39.14 -38.98
CA ARG A 225 23.38 -39.45 -38.53
C ARG A 225 23.10 -40.94 -38.52
N VAL A 226 22.18 -41.32 -37.65
CA VAL A 226 21.65 -42.69 -37.49
C VAL A 226 20.14 -42.60 -37.53
N THR A 227 19.49 -43.48 -38.29
CA THR A 227 18.03 -43.58 -38.29
C THR A 227 17.54 -44.22 -37.01
N ILE A 228 16.47 -43.68 -36.44
CA ILE A 228 15.86 -44.15 -35.19
C ILE A 228 14.35 -44.37 -35.34
N THR A 229 13.82 -44.46 -36.56
CA THR A 229 12.37 -44.62 -36.80
C THR A 229 11.79 -45.92 -36.21
N GLU A 230 12.64 -46.87 -35.82
CA GLU A 230 12.20 -48.09 -35.12
C GLU A 230 11.74 -47.79 -33.69
N GLU A 231 12.19 -46.68 -33.09
CA GLU A 231 11.81 -46.22 -31.74
C GLU A 231 10.56 -45.32 -31.74
N GLN A 232 9.96 -45.04 -32.90
CA GLN A 232 8.70 -44.26 -32.97
C GLN A 232 7.51 -45.16 -32.63
N ASP A 233 7.36 -45.54 -31.36
CA ASP A 233 6.24 -46.34 -30.90
C ASP A 233 5.34 -45.63 -29.88
N ASN A 234 4.69 -46.35 -28.97
CA ASN A 234 3.80 -45.78 -27.93
C ASN A 234 4.02 -46.52 -26.59
N THR A 235 5.17 -47.18 -26.47
CA THR A 235 5.55 -48.01 -25.34
C THR A 235 6.46 -47.16 -24.48
N ARG A 236 6.03 -47.00 -23.23
CA ARG A 236 6.87 -46.37 -22.24
C ARG A 236 8.06 -47.25 -21.88
N GLU A 237 9.22 -46.92 -22.42
CA GLU A 237 10.49 -47.64 -22.24
C GLU A 237 11.53 -46.77 -21.52
N GLY A 238 11.30 -45.46 -21.46
CA GLY A 238 12.17 -44.50 -20.82
C GLY A 238 13.29 -44.02 -21.73
N SER A 239 14.30 -43.40 -21.12
CA SER A 239 15.40 -42.84 -21.90
C SER A 239 16.35 -43.94 -22.35
N GLU A 240 16.43 -44.12 -23.66
CA GLU A 240 17.30 -45.11 -24.26
C GLU A 240 18.55 -44.45 -24.84
N ASP A 241 19.67 -45.18 -24.87
CA ASP A 241 20.89 -44.69 -25.48
C ASP A 241 21.54 -45.65 -26.48
N PHE A 242 22.43 -45.07 -27.29
CA PHE A 242 23.43 -45.80 -28.06
C PHE A 242 24.66 -44.92 -28.29
N LEU A 243 25.80 -45.54 -28.58
CA LEU A 243 27.07 -44.82 -28.64
C LEU A 243 27.64 -44.78 -30.06
N LEU A 244 28.29 -43.67 -30.39
CA LEU A 244 29.13 -43.52 -31.57
C LEU A 244 30.61 -43.47 -31.16
N LEU A 245 31.33 -44.56 -31.39
CA LEU A 245 32.78 -44.61 -31.24
C LEU A 245 33.47 -44.05 -32.49
N VAL A 246 34.32 -43.06 -32.29
CA VAL A 246 35.18 -42.44 -33.30
C VAL A 246 36.63 -42.78 -32.97
N ASN A 247 37.29 -43.55 -33.84
CA ASN A 247 38.75 -43.77 -33.73
C ASN A 247 39.49 -42.98 -34.80
N ALA A 248 40.49 -42.23 -34.37
CA ALA A 248 41.41 -41.47 -35.21
C ALA A 248 42.87 -41.75 -34.80
N THR A 249 43.83 -41.25 -35.58
CA THR A 249 45.27 -41.37 -35.23
C THR A 249 45.61 -40.54 -33.99
N GLU A 250 44.83 -39.49 -33.77
CA GLU A 250 44.91 -38.50 -32.70
C GLU A 250 44.34 -38.98 -31.37
N GLY A 251 43.59 -40.10 -31.38
CA GLY A 251 42.90 -40.67 -30.21
C GLY A 251 41.53 -41.24 -30.57
N SER A 252 40.92 -41.92 -29.61
CA SER A 252 39.53 -42.39 -29.68
C SER A 252 38.64 -41.48 -28.85
N SER A 253 37.40 -41.28 -29.29
CA SER A 253 36.39 -40.47 -28.61
C SER A 253 35.01 -41.08 -28.83
N ILE A 254 34.08 -40.90 -27.89
CA ILE A 254 32.69 -41.34 -28.06
C ILE A 254 31.73 -40.20 -27.82
N GLY A 255 30.61 -40.26 -28.55
CA GLY A 255 29.40 -39.51 -28.25
C GLY A 255 28.28 -40.48 -27.88
N VAL A 256 27.42 -40.05 -26.97
CA VAL A 256 26.24 -40.80 -26.51
C VAL A 256 25.00 -40.11 -27.06
N ALA A 257 24.20 -40.83 -27.83
CA ALA A 257 22.87 -40.39 -28.22
C ALA A 257 21.86 -40.85 -27.17
N THR A 258 20.98 -39.95 -26.75
CA THR A 258 19.84 -40.30 -25.88
C THR A 258 18.55 -40.02 -26.63
N ILE A 259 17.66 -41.00 -26.64
CA ILE A 259 16.32 -40.92 -27.21
C ILE A 259 15.32 -40.79 -26.05
N LYS A 260 14.30 -39.97 -26.26
CA LYS A 260 13.34 -39.55 -25.25
C LYS A 260 11.92 -39.77 -25.73
N ASP A 261 11.15 -40.47 -24.92
CA ASP A 261 9.70 -40.76 -25.02
C ASP A 261 8.88 -39.87 -24.06
N ASP A 262 9.52 -38.87 -23.44
CA ASP A 262 9.00 -38.09 -22.30
C ASP A 262 8.54 -36.67 -22.69
N GLY A 263 8.20 -36.45 -23.97
CA GLY A 263 7.86 -35.12 -24.49
C GLY A 263 9.06 -34.16 -24.59
N THR A 264 10.28 -34.58 -24.20
CA THR A 264 11.48 -33.74 -24.23
C THR A 264 12.45 -34.12 -25.35
N GLY A 265 13.54 -33.35 -25.47
CA GLY A 265 14.52 -33.47 -26.55
C GLY A 265 14.18 -32.58 -27.74
N VAL A 266 14.78 -32.90 -28.89
CA VAL A 266 14.54 -32.19 -30.15
C VAL A 266 14.33 -33.15 -31.29
N LYS A 267 13.63 -32.70 -32.34
CA LYS A 267 13.46 -33.43 -33.59
C LYS A 267 14.33 -32.87 -34.69
N TYR A 268 15.09 -33.72 -35.39
CA TYR A 268 15.86 -33.29 -36.55
C TYR A 268 14.96 -33.09 -37.78
N ILE A 269 15.01 -31.92 -38.40
CA ILE A 269 14.11 -31.57 -39.53
C ILE A 269 14.71 -31.85 -40.92
N GLY A 270 15.79 -32.62 -41.01
CA GLY A 270 16.33 -33.11 -42.28
C GLY A 270 17.29 -32.17 -43.02
N THR A 271 17.70 -31.04 -42.44
CA THR A 271 18.59 -30.05 -43.12
C THR A 271 19.80 -29.64 -42.26
N ILE A 272 20.95 -29.44 -42.91
CA ILE A 272 22.12 -28.74 -42.33
C ILE A 272 22.13 -27.29 -42.84
N LYS A 273 22.17 -26.29 -41.95
CA LYS A 273 22.26 -24.86 -42.32
C LYS A 273 23.52 -24.20 -41.78
N ILE A 274 23.94 -23.11 -42.44
CA ILE A 274 25.06 -22.29 -41.98
C ILE A 274 24.53 -21.20 -41.05
N ASN A 275 24.78 -21.33 -39.75
CA ASN A 275 24.40 -20.37 -38.73
C ASN A 275 25.66 -19.66 -38.21
N ASN A 276 25.73 -18.33 -38.34
CA ASN A 276 26.89 -17.51 -37.95
C ASN A 276 28.25 -18.02 -38.49
N GLY A 277 28.24 -18.58 -39.71
CA GLY A 277 29.45 -19.07 -40.37
C GLY A 277 29.84 -20.51 -40.01
N THR A 278 29.11 -21.18 -39.11
CA THR A 278 29.33 -22.59 -38.75
C THR A 278 28.13 -23.43 -39.21
N PRO A 279 28.34 -24.55 -39.91
CA PRO A 279 27.28 -25.53 -40.17
C PRO A 279 26.63 -26.06 -38.88
N GLN A 280 25.31 -26.27 -38.87
CA GLN A 280 24.54 -26.88 -37.79
C GLN A 280 23.40 -27.75 -38.31
N ALA A 281 23.08 -28.83 -37.61
CA ALA A 281 21.88 -29.62 -37.84
C ALA A 281 20.65 -28.87 -37.30
N GLU A 282 19.65 -28.64 -38.14
CA GLU A 282 18.44 -27.92 -37.74
C GLU A 282 17.48 -28.83 -37.00
N THR A 283 16.93 -28.34 -35.89
CA THR A 283 15.99 -29.09 -35.04
C THR A 283 14.77 -28.24 -34.67
N GLU A 284 13.70 -28.90 -34.22
CA GLU A 284 12.49 -28.27 -33.69
C GLU A 284 11.97 -29.01 -32.45
N THR A 285 11.02 -28.41 -31.74
CA THR A 285 10.39 -28.94 -30.51
C THR A 285 8.87 -29.07 -30.64
N ASN A 286 8.36 -29.16 -31.87
CA ASN A 286 6.92 -29.22 -32.13
C ASN A 286 6.51 -30.65 -32.49
N GLY A 287 5.39 -31.12 -31.92
CA GLY A 287 4.92 -32.49 -32.13
C GLY A 287 6.00 -33.48 -31.70
N LEU A 288 6.47 -33.31 -30.46
CA LEU A 288 7.27 -34.29 -29.75
C LEU A 288 6.32 -35.37 -29.22
N ASP A 289 6.81 -36.59 -29.19
CA ASP A 289 6.12 -37.72 -28.60
C ASP A 289 6.24 -37.70 -27.08
N ASP A 290 5.17 -38.09 -26.40
CA ASP A 290 5.09 -38.15 -24.93
C ASP A 290 4.22 -39.32 -24.49
N ASP A 291 4.91 -40.39 -24.10
CA ASP A 291 4.36 -41.66 -23.62
C ASP A 291 4.17 -41.68 -22.09
N TYR A 292 4.64 -40.65 -21.37
CA TYR A 292 4.54 -40.55 -19.92
C TYR A 292 3.18 -39.99 -19.49
N ASP A 293 2.93 -38.74 -19.85
CA ASP A 293 1.65 -38.06 -19.71
C ASP A 293 1.51 -36.98 -20.82
N LYS A 294 0.51 -36.09 -20.77
CA LYS A 294 0.39 -35.00 -21.79
C LYS A 294 0.05 -33.68 -21.13
N ASP A 295 0.52 -33.50 -19.90
CA ASP A 295 0.17 -32.36 -19.07
C ASP A 295 0.89 -31.06 -19.52
N GLY A 296 2.00 -31.21 -20.26
CA GLY A 296 2.85 -30.14 -20.78
C GLY A 296 4.02 -29.74 -19.88
N ILE A 297 4.32 -30.51 -18.83
CA ILE A 297 5.40 -30.30 -17.86
C ILE A 297 6.44 -31.42 -18.07
N PRO A 298 7.73 -31.09 -18.31
CA PRO A 298 8.74 -32.13 -18.49
C PRO A 298 8.92 -33.03 -17.25
N PRO A 299 9.04 -34.37 -17.38
CA PRO A 299 9.21 -35.27 -16.22
C PRO A 299 10.40 -34.94 -15.32
N THR A 300 11.52 -34.54 -15.92
CA THR A 300 12.72 -34.09 -15.17
C THR A 300 12.48 -32.81 -14.35
N VAL A 301 11.57 -31.95 -14.80
CA VAL A 301 11.17 -30.73 -14.09
C VAL A 301 10.25 -31.09 -12.92
N GLU A 302 9.26 -31.94 -13.14
CA GLU A 302 8.36 -32.40 -12.08
C GLU A 302 9.12 -33.08 -10.94
N GLU A 303 10.04 -34.00 -11.28
CA GLU A 303 10.89 -34.68 -10.31
C GLU A 303 11.66 -33.66 -9.46
N ALA A 304 12.22 -32.64 -10.11
CA ALA A 304 12.99 -31.60 -9.45
C ALA A 304 12.14 -30.70 -8.57
N LEU A 305 10.97 -30.26 -9.06
CA LEU A 305 10.04 -29.43 -8.29
C LEU A 305 9.52 -30.20 -7.06
N ALA A 306 9.12 -31.46 -7.23
CA ALA A 306 8.74 -32.34 -6.13
C ALA A 306 9.90 -32.51 -5.13
N THR A 307 11.14 -32.65 -5.61
CA THR A 307 12.34 -32.75 -4.75
C THR A 307 12.60 -31.46 -3.97
N LEU A 308 12.46 -30.29 -4.60
CA LEU A 308 12.58 -28.99 -3.93
C LEU A 308 11.53 -28.85 -2.83
N ALA A 309 10.27 -29.18 -3.12
CA ALA A 309 9.17 -29.20 -2.17
C ALA A 309 9.42 -30.17 -1.00
N ALA A 310 9.82 -31.41 -1.29
CA ALA A 310 10.11 -32.44 -0.31
C ALA A 310 11.26 -32.05 0.63
N SER A 311 12.23 -31.28 0.13
CA SER A 311 13.35 -30.78 0.93
C SER A 311 12.91 -29.82 2.04
N GLN A 312 11.74 -29.19 1.90
CA GLN A 312 11.16 -28.25 2.86
C GLN A 312 10.13 -28.88 3.80
N GLY A 313 10.02 -30.21 3.80
CA GLY A 313 9.15 -30.91 4.73
C GLY A 313 7.71 -31.05 4.26
N ILE A 314 7.48 -30.99 2.95
CA ILE A 314 6.22 -31.40 2.34
C ILE A 314 6.32 -32.92 2.13
N ALA A 315 5.36 -33.67 2.71
CA ALA A 315 5.45 -35.12 2.75
C ALA A 315 5.36 -35.73 1.36
N GLY A 316 6.36 -36.53 0.98
CA GLY A 316 6.52 -37.15 -0.33
C GLY A 316 7.92 -37.74 -0.51
N ALA A 317 8.11 -38.75 -1.36
CA ALA A 317 9.46 -39.21 -1.74
C ALA A 317 10.07 -38.26 -2.80
N ILE A 318 11.30 -38.51 -3.23
CA ILE A 318 11.90 -37.79 -4.37
C ILE A 318 11.03 -38.02 -5.60
N GLY A 319 10.56 -36.95 -6.24
CA GLY A 319 9.67 -37.04 -7.40
C GLY A 319 8.22 -37.42 -7.11
N ASP A 320 7.82 -37.62 -5.85
CA ASP A 320 6.47 -38.06 -5.45
C ASP A 320 5.94 -37.11 -4.37
N MET A 321 5.37 -35.97 -4.77
CA MET A 321 4.91 -34.95 -3.84
C MET A 321 3.61 -35.35 -3.12
N ASN A 322 2.82 -36.24 -3.73
CA ASN A 322 1.54 -36.71 -3.18
C ASN A 322 1.73 -37.85 -2.15
N GLY A 323 2.87 -38.55 -2.18
CA GLY A 323 3.28 -39.61 -1.27
C GLY A 323 2.59 -40.96 -1.51
N ASP A 324 2.14 -41.24 -2.74
CA ASP A 324 1.44 -42.49 -3.08
C ASP A 324 2.36 -43.64 -3.50
N GLY A 325 3.66 -43.35 -3.65
CA GLY A 325 4.71 -44.31 -3.99
C GLY A 325 5.01 -44.43 -5.49
N LYS A 326 4.38 -43.61 -6.34
CA LYS A 326 4.74 -43.43 -7.75
C LYS A 326 5.33 -42.04 -7.95
N GLN A 327 6.18 -41.86 -8.97
CA GLN A 327 6.62 -40.52 -9.32
C GLN A 327 5.46 -39.74 -9.96
N ASP A 328 5.36 -38.46 -9.64
CA ASP A 328 4.31 -37.58 -10.12
C ASP A 328 4.30 -37.55 -11.66
N SER A 329 5.48 -37.46 -12.26
CA SER A 329 5.69 -37.46 -13.72
C SER A 329 5.38 -38.77 -14.44
N GLU A 330 4.90 -39.78 -13.71
CA GLU A 330 4.50 -41.07 -14.28
C GLU A 330 2.97 -41.24 -14.26
N GLN A 331 2.24 -40.20 -13.88
CA GLN A 331 0.82 -40.26 -13.57
C GLN A 331 0.03 -39.33 -14.49
N ASN A 332 -0.58 -39.90 -15.53
CA ASN A 332 -1.47 -39.19 -16.47
C ASN A 332 -2.48 -38.23 -15.82
N ALA A 333 -2.97 -38.55 -14.61
CA ALA A 333 -3.98 -37.77 -13.91
C ALA A 333 -3.40 -36.80 -12.88
N LEU A 334 -2.08 -36.53 -12.87
CA LEU A 334 -1.42 -35.73 -11.85
C LEU A 334 -0.16 -35.04 -12.39
N ALA A 335 0.13 -33.85 -11.86
CA ALA A 335 1.25 -33.02 -12.29
C ALA A 335 1.83 -32.20 -11.14
N THR A 336 3.15 -32.05 -11.09
CA THR A 336 3.85 -31.14 -10.18
C THR A 336 4.41 -29.92 -10.92
N LEU A 337 3.96 -28.73 -10.54
CA LEU A 337 4.28 -27.49 -11.26
C LEU A 337 4.49 -26.30 -10.32
N ALA A 338 4.92 -25.17 -10.90
CA ALA A 338 5.00 -23.91 -10.20
C ALA A 338 3.77 -23.02 -10.48
N TRP A 339 3.04 -22.65 -9.43
CA TRP A 339 1.91 -21.74 -9.47
C TRP A 339 2.09 -20.69 -8.37
N ARG A 340 2.37 -19.45 -8.77
CA ARG A 340 2.37 -18.24 -7.91
C ARG A 340 2.39 -16.98 -8.77
N SER A 341 3.12 -17.04 -9.87
CA SER A 341 3.12 -16.05 -10.94
C SER A 341 3.35 -16.73 -12.29
N VAL A 342 3.07 -16.03 -13.39
CA VAL A 342 3.39 -16.52 -14.75
C VAL A 342 4.90 -16.78 -14.87
N SER A 343 5.72 -15.90 -14.30
CA SER A 343 7.19 -16.04 -14.30
C SER A 343 7.68 -17.25 -13.50
N ASP A 344 7.02 -17.60 -12.39
CA ASP A 344 7.38 -18.80 -11.61
C ASP A 344 7.04 -20.06 -12.41
N PHE A 345 5.89 -20.11 -13.11
CA PHE A 345 5.52 -21.21 -14.01
C PHE A 345 6.53 -21.39 -15.15
N GLU A 346 6.88 -20.29 -15.85
CA GLU A 346 7.91 -20.31 -16.90
C GLU A 346 9.28 -20.76 -16.37
N SER A 347 9.68 -20.30 -15.18
CA SER A 347 10.93 -20.71 -14.54
C SER A 347 10.90 -22.16 -14.10
N GLY A 348 9.74 -22.64 -13.65
CA GLY A 348 9.47 -24.03 -13.31
C GLY A 348 9.69 -24.94 -14.51
N ASN A 349 8.94 -24.72 -15.60
CA ASN A 349 9.06 -25.50 -16.85
C ASN A 349 10.44 -25.41 -17.49
N ALA A 350 11.19 -24.32 -17.26
CA ALA A 350 12.57 -24.20 -17.69
C ALA A 350 13.59 -24.90 -16.75
N GLY A 351 13.15 -25.48 -15.64
CA GLY A 351 14.00 -26.13 -14.64
C GLY A 351 14.87 -25.15 -13.84
N THR A 352 14.53 -23.86 -13.79
CA THR A 352 15.37 -22.80 -13.18
C THR A 352 14.80 -22.21 -11.89
N LEU A 353 13.56 -22.57 -11.53
CA LEU A 353 12.91 -22.11 -10.31
C LEU A 353 13.69 -22.56 -9.06
N THR A 354 14.00 -21.63 -8.17
CA THR A 354 14.66 -21.95 -6.89
C THR A 354 13.76 -21.80 -5.68
N ASP A 355 12.54 -21.28 -5.82
CA ASP A 355 11.67 -20.99 -4.68
C ASP A 355 10.57 -22.04 -4.56
N SER A 356 10.70 -22.88 -3.55
CA SER A 356 9.77 -23.98 -3.29
C SER A 356 8.36 -23.51 -2.93
N GLU A 357 8.17 -22.26 -2.47
CA GLU A 357 6.83 -21.74 -2.13
C GLU A 357 5.94 -21.53 -3.36
N ALA A 358 6.49 -21.56 -4.58
CA ALA A 358 5.67 -21.54 -5.79
C ALA A 358 5.14 -22.94 -6.16
N ILE A 359 5.59 -24.01 -5.53
CA ILE A 359 5.35 -25.38 -6.02
C ILE A 359 4.00 -25.92 -5.54
N ILE A 360 3.25 -26.52 -6.46
CA ILE A 360 1.99 -27.21 -6.21
C ILE A 360 1.99 -28.58 -6.90
N ASN A 361 1.07 -29.43 -6.48
CA ASN A 361 0.69 -30.63 -7.20
C ASN A 361 -0.80 -30.54 -7.54
N ILE A 362 -1.19 -30.84 -8.78
CA ILE A 362 -2.60 -30.89 -9.22
C ILE A 362 -2.92 -32.31 -9.65
N GLY A 363 -4.00 -32.89 -9.13
CA GLY A 363 -4.40 -34.27 -9.46
C GLY A 363 -5.90 -34.42 -9.66
N ALA A 364 -6.29 -35.12 -10.72
CA ALA A 364 -7.65 -35.54 -11.01
C ALA A 364 -7.92 -36.89 -10.32
N LEU A 365 -8.91 -36.90 -9.44
CA LEU A 365 -9.08 -37.97 -8.47
C LEU A 365 -10.23 -38.90 -8.83
N SER A 366 -10.01 -40.19 -8.64
CA SER A 366 -11.07 -41.20 -8.67
C SER A 366 -11.91 -41.16 -7.38
N ARG A 367 -12.90 -42.05 -7.28
CA ARG A 367 -13.81 -42.15 -6.10
C ARG A 367 -13.09 -42.49 -4.78
N ASN A 368 -11.88 -43.03 -4.83
CA ASN A 368 -11.08 -43.34 -3.64
C ASN A 368 -10.14 -42.19 -3.21
N SER A 369 -10.23 -41.03 -3.88
CA SER A 369 -9.37 -39.85 -3.66
C SER A 369 -7.89 -40.05 -4.00
N LYS A 370 -7.58 -40.95 -4.93
CA LYS A 370 -6.27 -41.09 -5.58
C LYS A 370 -6.33 -40.65 -7.04
N PRO A 371 -5.18 -40.29 -7.66
CA PRO A 371 -5.10 -40.04 -9.10
C PRO A 371 -5.76 -41.16 -9.91
N ASP A 372 -6.59 -40.79 -10.90
CA ASP A 372 -7.35 -41.73 -11.74
C ASP A 372 -6.65 -42.04 -13.06
N ASP A 373 -5.41 -42.54 -12.97
CA ASP A 373 -4.53 -42.81 -14.12
C ASP A 373 -5.15 -43.78 -15.15
N ASP A 374 -6.14 -44.58 -14.75
CA ASP A 374 -6.78 -45.56 -15.61
C ASP A 374 -7.84 -44.94 -16.54
N ASN A 375 -8.45 -43.81 -16.14
CA ASN A 375 -9.62 -43.26 -16.83
C ASN A 375 -9.48 -41.81 -17.26
N LEU A 376 -8.69 -41.03 -16.54
CA LEU A 376 -8.57 -39.59 -16.72
C LEU A 376 -7.13 -39.20 -17.03
N GLN A 377 -7.00 -38.08 -17.73
CA GLN A 377 -5.73 -37.45 -18.02
C GLN A 377 -5.86 -35.94 -17.90
N ILE A 378 -4.87 -35.31 -17.27
CA ILE A 378 -4.72 -33.85 -17.24
C ILE A 378 -3.89 -33.44 -18.44
N GLU A 379 -4.34 -32.41 -19.15
CA GLU A 379 -3.64 -31.85 -20.30
C GLU A 379 -3.59 -30.32 -20.21
N ASN A 380 -2.71 -29.71 -21.02
CA ASN A 380 -2.69 -28.27 -21.29
C ASN A 380 -2.69 -27.40 -20.02
N ILE A 381 -1.83 -27.74 -19.06
CA ILE A 381 -1.64 -26.96 -17.85
C ILE A 381 -1.00 -25.62 -18.19
N ARG A 382 -1.58 -24.53 -17.66
CA ARG A 382 -1.17 -23.16 -17.98
C ARG A 382 -1.42 -22.20 -16.82
N VAL A 383 -0.49 -21.27 -16.63
CA VAL A 383 -0.66 -20.14 -15.71
C VAL A 383 -0.85 -18.87 -16.53
N LEU A 384 -2.03 -18.27 -16.43
CA LEU A 384 -2.49 -17.22 -17.34
C LEU A 384 -2.35 -15.83 -16.72
N ASP A 385 -2.20 -14.79 -17.55
CA ASP A 385 -2.43 -13.42 -17.09
C ASP A 385 -3.93 -13.11 -17.15
N PHE A 386 -4.45 -12.33 -16.19
CA PHE A 386 -5.84 -11.87 -16.17
C PHE A 386 -6.25 -11.09 -17.45
N LEU A 387 -5.28 -10.60 -18.21
CA LEU A 387 -5.45 -9.88 -19.47
C LEU A 387 -5.26 -10.76 -20.71
N ASP A 388 -5.07 -12.07 -20.56
CA ASP A 388 -4.98 -12.98 -21.69
C ASP A 388 -6.33 -13.03 -22.44
N THR A 389 -6.39 -12.32 -23.56
CA THR A 389 -7.58 -12.22 -24.39
C THR A 389 -7.91 -13.49 -25.16
N ASN A 390 -6.95 -14.41 -25.32
CA ASN A 390 -7.21 -15.69 -25.97
C ASN A 390 -7.99 -16.60 -25.02
N SER A 391 -7.63 -16.61 -23.74
CA SER A 391 -8.27 -17.44 -22.72
C SER A 391 -9.55 -16.83 -22.14
N PHE A 392 -9.62 -15.50 -22.00
CA PHE A 392 -10.73 -14.82 -21.32
C PHE A 392 -11.50 -13.83 -22.22
N GLY A 393 -11.14 -13.68 -23.49
CA GLY A 393 -11.77 -12.71 -24.38
C GLY A 393 -11.35 -11.27 -24.09
N ILE A 394 -11.73 -10.35 -25.00
CA ILE A 394 -11.23 -8.96 -25.01
C ILE A 394 -11.68 -8.10 -23.82
N ASN A 395 -12.74 -8.49 -23.11
CA ASN A 395 -13.31 -7.68 -22.03
C ASN A 395 -12.88 -8.13 -20.62
N ALA A 396 -12.15 -9.25 -20.49
CA ALA A 396 -11.78 -9.80 -19.19
C ALA A 396 -11.07 -8.77 -18.30
N GLY A 397 -10.19 -7.97 -18.90
CA GLY A 397 -9.44 -6.91 -18.22
C GLY A 397 -10.29 -5.74 -17.71
N ASN A 398 -11.53 -5.56 -18.18
CA ASN A 398 -12.37 -4.42 -17.77
C ASN A 398 -12.77 -4.47 -16.29
N SER A 399 -12.76 -5.67 -15.71
CA SER A 399 -13.10 -5.94 -14.31
C SER A 399 -11.88 -6.00 -13.39
N ILE A 400 -10.68 -5.74 -13.93
CA ILE A 400 -9.42 -5.91 -13.22
C ILE A 400 -8.76 -4.55 -13.03
N SER A 401 -8.46 -4.21 -11.78
CA SER A 401 -7.60 -3.07 -11.46
C SER A 401 -6.38 -3.54 -10.66
N THR A 402 -5.19 -3.04 -11.00
CA THR A 402 -3.95 -3.46 -10.33
C THR A 402 -3.40 -2.32 -9.49
N ASN A 403 -3.05 -2.61 -8.24
CA ASN A 403 -2.34 -1.69 -7.38
C ASN A 403 -0.87 -1.56 -7.85
N PRO A 404 -0.43 -0.40 -8.34
CA PRO A 404 0.91 -0.25 -8.93
C PRO A 404 2.03 -0.34 -7.90
N SER A 405 1.75 -0.26 -6.60
CA SER A 405 2.76 -0.34 -5.54
C SER A 405 2.95 -1.74 -4.98
N THR A 406 1.93 -2.60 -5.06
CA THR A 406 1.95 -3.95 -4.46
C THR A 406 1.80 -5.07 -5.48
N GLY A 407 1.33 -4.78 -6.69
CA GLY A 407 0.99 -5.80 -7.69
C GLY A 407 -0.34 -6.53 -7.42
N GLU A 408 -0.98 -6.29 -6.27
CA GLU A 408 -2.29 -6.86 -5.93
C GLU A 408 -3.37 -6.39 -6.92
N LYS A 409 -4.16 -7.34 -7.41
CA LYS A 409 -5.28 -7.10 -8.31
C LYS A 409 -6.58 -7.06 -7.51
N THR A 410 -7.42 -6.07 -7.80
CA THR A 410 -8.84 -6.08 -7.43
C THR A 410 -9.62 -6.60 -8.63
N VAL A 411 -10.46 -7.61 -8.38
CA VAL A 411 -11.34 -8.25 -9.36
C VAL A 411 -12.78 -7.89 -9.02
N ASP A 412 -13.42 -7.13 -9.88
CA ASP A 412 -14.85 -6.79 -9.77
C ASP A 412 -15.67 -7.95 -10.36
N LEU A 413 -16.32 -8.72 -9.49
CA LEU A 413 -17.19 -9.81 -9.90
C LEU A 413 -18.43 -9.27 -10.63
N ALA A 414 -18.93 -10.05 -11.58
CA ALA A 414 -20.15 -9.73 -12.31
C ALA A 414 -21.38 -9.58 -11.39
N THR A 415 -21.35 -10.18 -10.20
CA THR A 415 -22.38 -10.05 -9.15
C THR A 415 -22.32 -8.73 -8.37
N GLY A 416 -21.30 -7.90 -8.60
CA GLY A 416 -21.13 -6.56 -8.00
C GLY A 416 -20.27 -6.52 -6.74
N GLU A 417 -19.67 -7.63 -6.32
CA GLU A 417 -18.68 -7.69 -5.24
C GLU A 417 -17.25 -7.53 -5.80
N SER A 418 -16.32 -6.96 -5.03
CA SER A 418 -14.90 -6.90 -5.40
C SER A 418 -14.07 -7.81 -4.49
N LEU A 419 -13.22 -8.65 -5.09
CA LEU A 419 -12.27 -9.53 -4.41
C LEU A 419 -10.82 -9.09 -4.73
N PHE A 420 -9.86 -9.53 -3.92
CA PHE A 420 -8.44 -9.20 -4.09
C PHE A 420 -7.64 -10.45 -4.42
N THR A 421 -6.59 -10.35 -5.24
CA THR A 421 -5.72 -11.49 -5.53
C THR A 421 -4.32 -11.04 -5.97
N THR A 422 -3.33 -11.84 -5.64
CA THR A 422 -1.97 -11.79 -6.21
C THR A 422 -1.67 -13.00 -7.09
N TRP A 423 -2.62 -13.94 -7.19
CA TRP A 423 -2.43 -15.23 -7.84
C TRP A 423 -3.05 -15.24 -9.24
N PRO A 424 -2.27 -15.60 -10.28
CA PRO A 424 -2.78 -15.74 -11.63
C PRO A 424 -3.77 -16.91 -11.74
N PRO A 425 -4.70 -16.88 -12.70
CA PRO A 425 -5.53 -18.03 -13.01
C PRO A 425 -4.69 -19.23 -13.45
N LEU A 426 -4.92 -20.37 -12.82
CA LEU A 426 -4.42 -21.68 -13.24
C LEU A 426 -5.48 -22.32 -14.14
N GLY A 427 -5.12 -22.62 -15.38
CA GLY A 427 -5.92 -23.38 -16.33
C GLY A 427 -5.34 -24.78 -16.55
N PHE A 428 -6.22 -25.73 -16.81
CA PHE A 428 -5.92 -27.10 -17.19
C PHE A 428 -7.09 -27.66 -18.00
N GLU A 429 -6.87 -28.78 -18.67
CA GLU A 429 -7.89 -29.58 -19.33
C GLU A 429 -7.99 -30.95 -18.66
N LEU A 430 -9.20 -31.47 -18.50
CA LEU A 430 -9.43 -32.85 -18.07
C LEU A 430 -10.12 -33.63 -19.17
N LYS A 431 -9.49 -34.73 -19.60
CA LYS A 431 -9.98 -35.59 -20.69
C LYS A 431 -10.03 -37.06 -20.28
N PRO A 432 -10.82 -37.89 -20.98
CA PRO A 432 -10.70 -39.34 -20.88
C PRO A 432 -9.34 -39.77 -21.43
N ARG A 433 -8.71 -40.77 -20.79
CA ARG A 433 -7.46 -41.36 -21.31
C ARG A 433 -7.62 -41.87 -22.75
N GLU A 434 -6.54 -41.84 -23.52
CA GLU A 434 -6.53 -42.29 -24.91
C GLU A 434 -7.15 -43.70 -25.07
N GLY A 435 -8.08 -43.83 -26.03
CA GLY A 435 -8.90 -45.03 -26.23
C GLY A 435 -10.25 -45.04 -25.48
N LEU A 436 -10.49 -44.10 -24.57
CA LEU A 436 -11.79 -43.85 -23.94
C LEU A 436 -12.54 -42.70 -24.61
N VAL A 437 -13.85 -42.62 -24.38
CA VAL A 437 -14.74 -41.68 -25.11
C VAL A 437 -15.46 -40.68 -24.19
N ASN A 438 -15.62 -40.98 -22.90
CA ASN A 438 -16.35 -40.12 -21.95
C ASN A 438 -15.59 -40.00 -20.62
N LEU A 439 -15.75 -38.86 -19.95
CA LEU A 439 -15.26 -38.66 -18.59
C LEU A 439 -15.96 -39.64 -17.63
N THR A 440 -15.20 -40.17 -16.68
CA THR A 440 -15.75 -41.04 -15.63
C THR A 440 -16.42 -40.20 -14.55
N ASP A 441 -17.70 -40.47 -14.30
CA ASP A 441 -18.46 -39.77 -13.27
C ASP A 441 -18.07 -40.26 -11.86
N VAL A 442 -17.41 -39.38 -11.10
CA VAL A 442 -16.96 -39.66 -9.73
C VAL A 442 -18.08 -39.56 -8.68
N ASP A 443 -19.23 -38.93 -9.00
CA ASP A 443 -20.38 -38.82 -8.10
C ASP A 443 -21.73 -39.03 -8.81
N SER A 444 -21.96 -40.27 -9.24
CA SER A 444 -23.21 -40.73 -9.87
C SER A 444 -24.53 -40.51 -9.11
N GLN A 445 -24.50 -39.95 -7.90
CA GLN A 445 -25.73 -39.53 -7.20
C GLN A 445 -26.18 -38.11 -7.59
N ARG A 446 -25.32 -37.34 -8.28
CA ARG A 446 -25.61 -36.02 -8.80
C ARG A 446 -25.87 -36.06 -10.31
N ALA A 447 -26.52 -35.01 -10.83
CA ALA A 447 -26.88 -34.93 -12.24
C ALA A 447 -25.78 -34.24 -13.06
N GLY A 448 -25.32 -34.91 -14.11
CA GLY A 448 -24.17 -34.52 -14.95
C GLY A 448 -22.95 -35.40 -14.64
N THR A 449 -21.87 -35.26 -15.40
CA THR A 449 -20.63 -36.00 -15.16
C THR A 449 -19.73 -35.20 -14.22
N GLN A 450 -19.52 -35.68 -12.99
CA GLN A 450 -18.67 -34.97 -12.02
C GLN A 450 -17.20 -35.37 -12.16
N ALA A 451 -16.31 -34.41 -11.92
CA ALA A 451 -14.88 -34.60 -11.73
C ALA A 451 -14.41 -33.96 -10.43
N HIS A 452 -13.47 -34.60 -9.74
CA HIS A 452 -12.82 -34.07 -8.56
C HIS A 452 -11.35 -33.80 -8.86
N VAL A 453 -10.90 -32.58 -8.58
CA VAL A 453 -9.50 -32.20 -8.70
C VAL A 453 -9.01 -31.72 -7.33
N TYR A 454 -7.83 -32.17 -6.93
CA TYR A 454 -7.15 -31.68 -5.75
C TYR A 454 -5.89 -30.93 -6.15
N ILE A 455 -5.74 -29.72 -5.63
CA ILE A 455 -4.51 -28.93 -5.77
C ILE A 455 -3.86 -28.87 -4.40
N ASP A 456 -2.70 -29.52 -4.25
CA ASP A 456 -1.87 -29.43 -3.06
C ASP A 456 -1.13 -28.10 -3.05
N THR A 457 -1.31 -27.33 -1.99
CA THR A 457 -0.69 -26.00 -1.84
C THR A 457 0.18 -25.92 -0.59
N ARG A 458 0.59 -27.05 -0.01
CA ARG A 458 1.34 -27.09 1.26
C ARG A 458 2.64 -26.30 1.20
N ALA A 459 3.23 -26.12 0.01
CA ALA A 459 4.43 -25.31 -0.17
C ALA A 459 4.20 -23.81 -0.06
N SER A 460 2.99 -23.33 -0.37
CA SER A 460 2.71 -21.92 -0.67
C SER A 460 2.87 -20.92 0.48
N ASP A 461 3.00 -21.41 1.73
CA ASP A 461 2.95 -20.64 2.98
C ASP A 461 1.73 -19.68 3.11
N LEU A 462 0.70 -19.87 2.29
CA LEU A 462 -0.49 -19.02 2.27
C LEU A 462 -1.32 -19.21 3.54
N ASP A 463 -1.93 -18.12 4.02
CA ASP A 463 -2.84 -18.14 5.16
C ASP A 463 -4.26 -17.67 4.81
N GLU A 464 -5.23 -18.04 5.64
CA GLU A 464 -6.67 -17.75 5.44
C GLU A 464 -7.03 -16.26 5.36
N LYS A 465 -6.14 -15.36 5.79
CA LYS A 465 -6.34 -13.90 5.70
C LYS A 465 -5.80 -13.33 4.39
N SER A 466 -5.02 -14.12 3.67
CA SER A 466 -4.42 -13.78 2.38
C SER A 466 -5.19 -14.42 1.22
N VAL A 467 -5.85 -15.56 1.44
CA VAL A 467 -6.73 -16.24 0.48
C VAL A 467 -7.86 -16.94 1.23
N ASN A 468 -9.11 -16.83 0.74
CA ASN A 468 -10.26 -17.54 1.32
C ASN A 468 -11.39 -17.81 0.33
N SER A 469 -11.18 -17.49 -0.94
CA SER A 469 -12.14 -17.62 -2.02
C SER A 469 -11.45 -18.13 -3.28
N PHE A 470 -12.24 -18.63 -4.22
CA PHE A 470 -11.77 -19.03 -5.55
C PHE A 470 -12.70 -18.41 -6.59
N ILE A 471 -12.15 -17.91 -7.68
CA ILE A 471 -12.91 -17.22 -8.73
C ILE A 471 -12.67 -17.89 -10.09
N LYS A 472 -13.69 -17.90 -10.93
CA LYS A 472 -13.62 -18.37 -12.32
C LYS A 472 -14.15 -17.30 -13.26
N PHE A 473 -13.57 -17.23 -14.45
CA PHE A 473 -14.07 -16.37 -15.51
C PHE A 473 -15.02 -17.15 -16.41
N VAL A 474 -16.18 -16.57 -16.72
CA VAL A 474 -17.15 -17.13 -17.67
C VAL A 474 -17.17 -16.26 -18.92
N SER A 475 -16.80 -16.85 -20.05
CA SER A 475 -16.74 -16.14 -21.34
C SER A 475 -18.11 -15.97 -21.98
N GLN A 476 -18.23 -14.98 -22.86
CA GLN A 476 -19.45 -14.79 -23.64
C GLN A 476 -19.76 -15.98 -24.55
N ASP A 477 -18.77 -16.72 -25.00
CA ASP A 477 -18.96 -17.88 -25.87
C ASP A 477 -19.43 -19.10 -25.07
N SER A 478 -18.91 -19.32 -23.86
CA SER A 478 -19.43 -20.36 -22.93
C SER A 478 -20.92 -20.12 -22.62
N ILE A 479 -21.32 -18.86 -22.37
CA ILE A 479 -22.73 -18.50 -22.15
C ILE A 479 -23.59 -18.82 -23.37
N LYS A 480 -23.12 -18.49 -24.59
CA LYS A 480 -23.86 -18.79 -25.82
C LYS A 480 -23.98 -20.28 -26.07
N GLN A 481 -22.90 -21.04 -25.88
CA GLN A 481 -22.91 -22.49 -26.09
C GLN A 481 -23.86 -23.18 -25.11
N ALA A 482 -23.81 -22.83 -23.83
CA ALA A 482 -24.76 -23.31 -22.82
C ALA A 482 -26.23 -23.04 -23.21
N GLN A 483 -26.51 -21.87 -23.80
CA GLN A 483 -27.84 -21.53 -24.33
C GLN A 483 -28.24 -22.36 -25.55
N ILE A 484 -27.31 -22.63 -26.48
CA ILE A 484 -27.53 -23.47 -27.66
C ILE A 484 -27.81 -24.92 -27.24
N SER A 485 -27.07 -25.43 -26.27
CA SER A 485 -27.21 -26.78 -25.70
C SER A 485 -28.47 -26.94 -24.81
N GLY A 486 -29.21 -25.86 -24.57
CA GLY A 486 -30.48 -25.88 -23.81
C GLY A 486 -30.31 -26.00 -22.29
N GLN A 487 -29.12 -25.75 -21.76
CA GLN A 487 -28.82 -25.73 -20.33
C GLN A 487 -28.09 -24.42 -19.97
N PRO A 488 -28.81 -23.33 -19.64
CA PRO A 488 -28.20 -22.08 -19.23
C PRO A 488 -27.33 -22.27 -17.98
N LEU A 489 -26.21 -21.53 -17.90
CA LEU A 489 -25.31 -21.55 -16.75
C LEU A 489 -25.97 -20.88 -15.54
N GLU A 490 -25.79 -21.47 -14.37
CA GLU A 490 -26.21 -20.93 -13.07
C GLU A 490 -25.00 -20.84 -12.14
N ASP A 491 -24.88 -19.77 -11.36
CA ASP A 491 -23.86 -19.64 -10.31
C ASP A 491 -24.12 -20.63 -9.15
N LEU A 492 -23.19 -20.69 -8.19
CA LEU A 492 -23.30 -21.61 -7.05
C LEU A 492 -24.48 -21.29 -6.10
N ASP A 493 -25.11 -20.12 -6.26
CA ASP A 493 -26.29 -19.69 -5.52
C ASP A 493 -27.60 -19.91 -6.32
N GLY A 494 -27.51 -20.44 -7.55
CA GLY A 494 -28.63 -20.74 -8.44
C GLY A 494 -29.13 -19.55 -9.26
N ASN A 495 -28.35 -18.46 -9.37
CA ASN A 495 -28.70 -17.34 -10.24
C ASN A 495 -28.19 -17.59 -11.65
N LEU A 496 -28.97 -17.18 -12.65
CA LEU A 496 -28.58 -17.26 -14.06
C LEU A 496 -27.31 -16.45 -14.34
N ILE A 497 -26.36 -17.04 -15.06
CA ILE A 497 -25.17 -16.37 -15.60
C ILE A 497 -25.48 -15.95 -17.05
N ASP A 498 -25.82 -14.67 -17.24
CA ASP A 498 -26.18 -14.09 -18.55
C ASP A 498 -25.23 -12.99 -19.03
N GLN A 499 -24.19 -12.69 -18.25
CA GLN A 499 -23.15 -11.72 -18.58
C GLN A 499 -21.75 -12.34 -18.41
N GLU A 500 -20.86 -11.99 -19.35
CA GLU A 500 -19.44 -12.33 -19.28
C GLU A 500 -18.79 -11.66 -18.06
N GLY A 501 -17.87 -12.35 -17.39
CA GLY A 501 -17.11 -11.79 -16.27
C GLY A 501 -16.59 -12.81 -15.27
N TRP A 502 -16.00 -12.31 -14.18
CA TRP A 502 -15.54 -13.13 -13.06
C TRP A 502 -16.68 -13.41 -12.08
N TYR A 503 -16.74 -14.65 -11.61
CA TYR A 503 -17.73 -15.14 -10.64
C TYR A 503 -17.03 -15.87 -9.49
N ASP A 504 -17.67 -15.83 -8.33
CA ASP A 504 -17.24 -16.59 -7.15
C ASP A 504 -17.55 -18.08 -7.35
N PHE A 505 -16.50 -18.90 -7.28
CA PHE A 505 -16.58 -20.35 -7.38
C PHE A 505 -16.26 -21.04 -6.03
N THR A 506 -16.32 -20.32 -4.91
CA THR A 506 -16.08 -20.90 -3.58
C THR A 506 -17.24 -21.81 -3.16
N GLN A 507 -16.96 -23.07 -2.82
CA GLN A 507 -18.00 -24.09 -2.60
C GLN A 507 -18.96 -23.71 -1.46
N ARG A 508 -20.27 -23.87 -1.70
CA ARG A 508 -21.32 -23.50 -0.75
C ARG A 508 -21.55 -24.60 0.29
N ARG A 509 -22.15 -24.18 1.42
CA ARG A 509 -22.62 -25.09 2.47
C ARG A 509 -24.14 -25.05 2.57
N ASP A 510 -24.74 -26.20 2.83
CA ASP A 510 -26.17 -26.30 3.09
C ASP A 510 -26.54 -25.84 4.52
N ASN A 511 -27.82 -25.93 4.86
CA ASN A 511 -28.35 -25.53 6.17
C ASN A 511 -27.84 -26.40 7.35
N THR A 512 -27.22 -27.54 7.06
CA THR A 512 -26.58 -28.42 8.06
C THR A 512 -25.09 -28.11 8.21
N GLY A 513 -24.55 -27.25 7.36
CA GLY A 513 -23.13 -26.92 7.27
C GLY A 513 -22.32 -27.89 6.40
N ALA A 514 -22.96 -28.87 5.75
CA ALA A 514 -22.30 -29.78 4.81
C ALA A 514 -22.00 -29.06 3.50
N LEU A 515 -20.90 -29.42 2.84
CA LEU A 515 -20.58 -28.90 1.50
C LEU A 515 -21.65 -29.37 0.51
N LYS A 516 -22.00 -28.50 -0.44
CA LYS A 516 -23.05 -28.76 -1.41
C LYS A 516 -22.63 -28.25 -2.79
N GLY A 517 -22.88 -29.08 -3.81
CA GLY A 517 -22.77 -28.68 -5.21
C GLY A 517 -21.33 -28.60 -5.70
N ASP A 518 -21.16 -27.93 -6.84
CA ASP A 518 -19.84 -27.64 -7.42
C ASP A 518 -19.14 -26.54 -6.62
N GLY A 519 -17.86 -26.31 -6.95
CA GLY A 519 -17.07 -25.23 -6.37
C GLY A 519 -15.74 -25.69 -5.78
N ALA A 520 -14.96 -24.71 -5.34
CA ALA A 520 -13.66 -24.87 -4.71
C ALA A 520 -13.78 -24.81 -3.18
N LYS A 521 -13.31 -25.85 -2.49
CA LYS A 521 -13.13 -25.87 -1.04
C LYS A 521 -11.65 -25.74 -0.71
N LEU A 522 -11.29 -24.56 -0.21
CA LEU A 522 -9.98 -24.30 0.38
C LEU A 522 -9.87 -25.02 1.73
N VAL A 523 -8.78 -25.75 1.93
CA VAL A 523 -8.51 -26.54 3.14
C VAL A 523 -7.38 -25.88 3.92
N PHE A 524 -7.67 -25.48 5.15
CA PHE A 524 -6.68 -24.88 6.05
C PHE A 524 -6.35 -25.82 7.21
N ASP A 525 -5.12 -25.78 7.70
CA ASP A 525 -4.72 -26.47 8.92
C ASP A 525 -5.20 -25.72 10.19
N ASN A 526 -4.84 -26.23 11.38
CA ASN A 526 -5.23 -25.63 12.65
C ASN A 526 -4.54 -24.26 12.92
N GLN A 527 -3.56 -23.90 12.11
CA GLN A 527 -2.79 -22.66 12.18
C GLN A 527 -3.29 -21.64 11.13
N GLY A 528 -4.27 -22.03 10.31
CA GLY A 528 -4.84 -21.20 9.26
C GLY A 528 -4.01 -21.18 7.97
N LYS A 529 -3.08 -22.13 7.78
CA LYS A 529 -2.26 -22.24 6.56
C LYS A 529 -2.96 -23.11 5.51
N LEU A 530 -2.99 -22.66 4.26
CA LEU A 530 -3.65 -23.36 3.15
C LEU A 530 -2.88 -24.64 2.81
N GLN A 531 -3.56 -25.77 2.96
CA GLN A 531 -3.02 -27.10 2.66
C GLN A 531 -3.36 -27.55 1.23
N GLY A 532 -4.51 -27.12 0.72
CA GLY A 532 -4.91 -27.44 -0.64
C GLY A 532 -6.30 -26.95 -1.01
N ILE A 533 -6.71 -27.24 -2.24
CA ILE A 533 -7.97 -26.82 -2.84
C ILE A 533 -8.64 -28.08 -3.39
N ASN A 534 -9.85 -28.41 -2.91
CA ASN A 534 -10.67 -29.44 -3.54
C ASN A 534 -11.64 -28.77 -4.51
N LEU A 535 -11.51 -29.05 -5.80
CA LEU A 535 -12.43 -28.60 -6.83
C LEU A 535 -13.43 -29.72 -7.13
N THR A 536 -14.71 -29.39 -7.05
CA THR A 536 -15.79 -30.21 -7.61
C THR A 536 -16.31 -29.52 -8.85
N LEU A 537 -16.17 -30.19 -9.99
CA LEU A 537 -16.56 -29.70 -11.31
C LEU A 537 -17.63 -30.63 -11.88
N THR A 538 -18.52 -30.08 -12.68
CA THR A 538 -19.49 -30.87 -13.46
C THR A 538 -19.39 -30.42 -14.90
N ASP A 539 -19.20 -31.37 -15.80
CA ASP A 539 -19.20 -31.15 -17.24
C ASP A 539 -20.49 -30.42 -17.69
N ASN A 540 -20.35 -29.45 -18.60
CA ASN A 540 -21.44 -28.61 -19.10
C ASN A 540 -22.15 -27.74 -18.03
N ARG A 541 -21.49 -27.39 -16.93
CA ARG A 541 -22.02 -26.49 -15.87
C ARG A 541 -21.09 -25.33 -15.56
N PHE A 542 -21.48 -24.49 -14.58
CA PHE A 542 -20.64 -23.38 -14.15
C PHE A 542 -19.29 -23.90 -13.65
N GLY A 543 -18.24 -23.30 -14.21
CA GLY A 543 -16.89 -23.75 -14.01
C GLY A 543 -16.51 -24.90 -14.95
N ASP A 544 -17.06 -24.90 -16.16
CA ASP A 544 -16.55 -25.50 -17.39
C ASP A 544 -16.62 -24.40 -18.46
N ASN A 545 -15.48 -24.00 -19.04
CA ASN A 545 -15.45 -22.93 -20.04
C ASN A 545 -15.70 -23.40 -21.48
N ASP A 546 -15.84 -24.71 -21.73
CA ASP A 546 -16.11 -25.25 -23.06
C ASP A 546 -17.26 -26.30 -23.04
N PRO A 547 -18.52 -25.85 -22.87
CA PRO A 547 -19.68 -26.73 -22.67
C PRO A 547 -20.18 -27.40 -23.97
N ALA A 548 -19.29 -27.70 -24.90
CA ALA A 548 -19.58 -28.35 -26.17
C ALA A 548 -18.62 -29.51 -26.46
N GLU A 549 -17.40 -29.46 -25.94
CA GLU A 549 -16.41 -30.53 -26.03
C GLU A 549 -16.55 -31.48 -24.82
N MET A 550 -16.24 -32.77 -24.99
CA MET A 550 -16.30 -33.76 -23.90
C MET A 550 -15.07 -33.66 -22.98
N GLN A 551 -14.73 -32.44 -22.58
CA GLN A 551 -13.54 -32.08 -21.79
C GLN A 551 -13.92 -30.95 -20.82
N LEU A 552 -13.27 -30.90 -19.65
CA LEU A 552 -13.37 -29.74 -18.77
C LEU A 552 -12.16 -28.83 -19.00
N SER A 553 -12.37 -27.58 -19.42
CA SER A 553 -11.29 -26.58 -19.58
C SER A 553 -11.49 -25.43 -18.62
N ASP A 554 -10.56 -25.23 -17.67
CA ASP A 554 -10.92 -24.55 -16.43
C ASP A 554 -9.87 -23.63 -15.81
N PRO A 555 -9.78 -22.37 -16.29
CA PRO A 555 -8.99 -21.36 -15.61
C PRO A 555 -9.70 -20.82 -14.35
N GLY A 556 -9.02 -20.86 -13.21
CA GLY A 556 -9.49 -20.27 -11.96
C GLY A 556 -8.36 -19.73 -11.08
N ALA A 557 -8.67 -18.75 -10.23
CA ALA A 557 -7.69 -18.09 -9.38
C ALA A 557 -8.09 -18.11 -7.90
N LEU A 558 -7.09 -18.25 -7.03
CA LEU A 558 -7.23 -17.93 -5.61
C LEU A 558 -7.57 -16.45 -5.44
N ALA A 559 -8.40 -16.13 -4.46
CA ALA A 559 -8.79 -14.78 -4.14
C ALA A 559 -9.04 -14.61 -2.63
N PHE A 560 -9.00 -13.35 -2.20
CA PHE A 560 -9.36 -12.92 -0.86
C PHE A 560 -10.63 -12.10 -0.90
N ARG A 561 -11.65 -12.62 -0.21
CA ARG A 561 -12.86 -11.90 0.15
C ARG A 561 -12.68 -11.35 1.57
N PRO A 562 -12.58 -10.03 1.76
CA PRO A 562 -12.52 -9.48 3.10
C PRO A 562 -13.80 -9.82 3.86
N GLU A 563 -13.67 -10.26 5.11
CA GLU A 563 -14.84 -10.43 5.97
C GLU A 563 -15.59 -9.10 6.06
N LYS A 564 -16.88 -9.10 5.70
CA LYS A 564 -17.76 -7.96 5.95
C LYS A 564 -17.71 -7.67 7.44
N THR A 565 -17.12 -6.54 7.81
CA THR A 565 -16.95 -6.24 9.24
C THR A 565 -18.32 -6.16 9.90
N LYS A 566 -18.44 -6.56 11.17
CA LYS A 566 -19.69 -6.45 11.95
C LYS A 566 -20.23 -5.01 12.05
N GLU A 567 -19.43 -4.04 11.61
CA GLU A 567 -19.79 -2.64 11.45
C GLU A 567 -20.37 -2.35 10.05
N GLU A 568 -19.89 -2.99 8.99
CA GLU A 568 -20.43 -2.93 7.61
C GLU A 568 -21.84 -3.50 7.47
N SER A 569 -22.27 -4.46 8.31
CA SER A 569 -23.65 -4.96 8.30
C SER A 569 -24.68 -4.09 9.07
N LYS A 570 -24.24 -3.07 9.81
CA LYS A 570 -25.17 -2.20 10.57
C LYS A 570 -25.79 -1.12 9.67
N PRO A 571 -27.10 -0.84 9.76
CA PRO A 571 -27.70 0.27 9.02
C PRO A 571 -26.95 1.59 9.26
N PRO A 572 -26.71 2.40 8.22
CA PRO A 572 -26.06 3.68 8.39
C PRO A 572 -26.95 4.56 9.28
N LYS A 573 -26.30 5.37 10.12
CA LYS A 573 -26.94 6.36 10.99
C LYS A 573 -26.57 7.76 10.55
N ILE A 574 -27.33 8.76 10.98
CA ILE A 574 -27.07 10.17 10.72
C ILE A 574 -27.21 11.01 11.99
N ARG A 575 -26.41 12.06 12.09
CA ARG A 575 -26.56 13.11 13.10
C ARG A 575 -26.72 14.45 12.40
N VAL A 576 -27.69 15.23 12.88
CA VAL A 576 -27.96 16.59 12.42
C VAL A 576 -27.60 17.57 13.55
N TRP A 577 -26.84 18.61 13.23
CA TRP A 577 -26.55 19.67 14.19
C TRP A 577 -26.29 21.01 13.51
N THR A 578 -26.20 22.06 14.30
CA THR A 578 -25.78 23.40 13.87
C THR A 578 -24.88 24.00 14.95
N LYS A 579 -23.96 24.88 14.55
CA LYS A 579 -23.19 25.70 15.50
C LYS A 579 -24.07 26.75 16.18
N LYS A 580 -25.19 27.14 15.56
CA LYS A 580 -26.08 28.22 16.02
C LYS A 580 -27.52 27.71 16.13
N SER A 581 -27.84 27.11 17.28
CA SER A 581 -29.14 26.49 17.59
C SER A 581 -30.22 27.52 17.98
N GLN A 582 -29.84 28.80 18.07
CA GLN A 582 -30.75 29.90 18.30
C GLN A 582 -30.45 31.04 17.32
N ILE A 583 -31.46 31.50 16.57
CA ILE A 583 -31.30 32.56 15.57
C ILE A 583 -32.40 33.60 15.73
N LYS A 584 -32.08 34.86 15.40
CA LYS A 584 -33.06 35.96 15.33
C LYS A 584 -33.87 35.87 14.04
N ASP A 585 -34.92 36.68 13.94
CA ASP A 585 -35.69 36.81 12.70
C ASP A 585 -34.78 37.13 11.52
N HIS A 586 -34.99 36.44 10.38
CA HIS A 586 -34.24 36.58 9.13
C HIS A 586 -32.76 36.18 9.14
N GLN A 587 -32.17 35.85 10.30
CA GLN A 587 -30.83 35.26 10.36
C GLN A 587 -30.84 33.86 9.73
N LYS A 588 -29.76 33.53 9.02
CA LYS A 588 -29.56 32.21 8.41
C LYS A 588 -28.53 31.44 9.23
N THR A 589 -28.61 30.12 9.22
CA THR A 589 -27.60 29.28 9.86
C THR A 589 -27.24 28.08 9.01
N LYS A 590 -26.00 27.60 9.15
CA LYS A 590 -25.49 26.40 8.49
C LYS A 590 -25.87 25.17 9.32
N ILE A 591 -26.44 24.18 8.65
CA ILE A 591 -26.82 22.88 9.19
C ILE A 591 -25.80 21.85 8.69
N TYR A 592 -25.39 20.97 9.59
CA TYR A 592 -24.44 19.91 9.34
C TYR A 592 -25.13 18.56 9.51
N PHE A 593 -24.81 17.66 8.60
CA PHE A 593 -25.26 16.28 8.60
C PHE A 593 -24.02 15.40 8.58
N ARG A 594 -23.96 14.38 9.43
CA ARG A 594 -22.88 13.39 9.42
C ARG A 594 -23.44 12.00 9.52
N THR A 595 -23.13 11.18 8.54
CA THR A 595 -23.50 9.77 8.51
C THR A 595 -22.39 8.92 9.15
N SER A 596 -22.76 7.78 9.72
CA SER A 596 -21.81 6.83 10.30
C SER A 596 -20.99 6.10 9.22
N LYS A 597 -21.48 6.09 7.98
CA LYS A 597 -20.92 5.40 6.81
C LYS A 597 -20.96 6.31 5.58
N LYS A 598 -20.14 6.01 4.58
CA LYS A 598 -20.24 6.71 3.30
C LYS A 598 -21.60 6.42 2.66
N THR A 599 -22.20 7.43 2.06
CA THR A 599 -23.52 7.36 1.42
C THR A 599 -23.42 7.98 0.03
N ASP A 600 -23.94 7.30 -0.98
CA ASP A 600 -23.93 7.79 -2.37
C ASP A 600 -25.27 8.39 -2.80
N ASP A 601 -26.32 8.18 -2.00
CA ASP A 601 -27.71 8.56 -2.31
C ASP A 601 -28.31 9.59 -1.34
N PHE A 602 -27.57 10.13 -0.36
CA PHE A 602 -28.10 11.13 0.57
C PHE A 602 -28.18 12.53 -0.06
N GLU A 603 -29.40 13.02 -0.28
CA GLU A 603 -29.69 14.25 -1.00
C GLU A 603 -30.63 15.21 -0.23
N LEU A 604 -30.90 16.40 -0.79
CA LEU A 604 -31.74 17.40 -0.11
C LEU A 604 -33.19 16.93 0.09
N SER A 605 -33.70 16.06 -0.80
CA SER A 605 -35.06 15.52 -0.74
C SER A 605 -35.28 14.61 0.48
N ASP A 606 -34.20 14.05 1.03
CA ASP A 606 -34.19 13.19 2.23
C ASP A 606 -34.46 13.93 3.54
N ILE A 607 -34.52 15.27 3.50
CA ILE A 607 -34.53 16.11 4.70
C ILE A 607 -35.87 16.84 4.81
N GLN A 608 -36.54 16.67 5.95
CA GLN A 608 -37.75 17.39 6.31
C GLN A 608 -37.40 18.67 7.06
N ALA A 609 -37.91 19.82 6.60
CA ALA A 609 -37.72 21.12 7.24
C ALA A 609 -39.07 21.79 7.54
N GLU A 610 -39.27 22.23 8.79
CA GLU A 610 -40.44 22.99 9.25
C GLU A 610 -40.00 24.36 9.83
N GLY A 611 -40.86 25.38 9.72
CA GLY A 611 -40.60 26.74 10.23
C GLY A 611 -39.53 27.53 9.46
N GLY A 612 -39.16 27.04 8.27
CA GLY A 612 -38.17 27.61 7.37
C GLY A 612 -37.80 26.64 6.24
N GLY A 613 -36.92 27.07 5.35
CA GLY A 613 -36.45 26.27 4.22
C GLY A 613 -34.95 26.00 4.26
N LEU A 614 -34.54 24.85 3.71
CA LEU A 614 -33.15 24.51 3.45
C LEU A 614 -32.75 24.88 2.02
N SER A 615 -31.54 25.38 1.85
CA SER A 615 -30.97 25.75 0.55
C SER A 615 -29.46 25.47 0.52
N LYS A 616 -28.86 25.46 -0.67
CA LYS A 616 -27.41 25.23 -0.86
C LYS A 616 -26.92 23.94 -0.18
N PHE A 617 -27.65 22.83 -0.39
CA PHE A 617 -27.19 21.51 0.04
C PHE A 617 -25.87 21.17 -0.67
N LYS A 618 -24.91 20.65 0.09
CA LYS A 618 -23.57 20.38 -0.41
C LYS A 618 -22.95 19.19 0.30
N GLU A 619 -22.48 18.22 -0.48
CA GLU A 619 -21.59 17.14 -0.04
C GLU A 619 -20.16 17.64 0.22
N ILE A 620 -19.55 17.15 1.30
CA ILE A 620 -18.16 17.44 1.66
C ILE A 620 -17.25 16.23 1.41
N ASP A 621 -17.61 15.04 1.90
CA ASP A 621 -16.75 13.85 1.88
C ASP A 621 -17.52 12.51 1.86
N LYS A 622 -18.75 12.50 1.31
CA LYS A 622 -19.70 11.37 1.33
C LYS A 622 -20.09 10.84 2.72
N LYS A 623 -19.54 11.39 3.81
CA LYS A 623 -20.00 11.18 5.19
C LYS A 623 -20.57 12.44 5.81
N THR A 624 -20.20 13.60 5.29
CA THR A 624 -20.52 14.91 5.84
C THR A 624 -21.16 15.76 4.76
N TYR A 625 -22.29 16.37 5.12
CA TYR A 625 -23.08 17.23 4.24
C TYR A 625 -23.46 18.51 4.96
N THR A 626 -23.73 19.56 4.21
CA THR A 626 -24.13 20.86 4.75
C THR A 626 -25.29 21.47 3.99
N ALA A 627 -26.11 22.27 4.66
CA ALA A 627 -27.17 23.08 4.06
C ALA A 627 -27.32 24.41 4.81
N ILE A 628 -27.99 25.40 4.20
CA ILE A 628 -28.34 26.67 4.85
C ILE A 628 -29.83 26.69 5.18
N PHE A 629 -30.15 26.79 6.46
CA PHE A 629 -31.50 27.03 6.95
C PHE A 629 -31.82 28.52 6.96
N LYS A 630 -32.97 28.88 6.39
CA LYS A 630 -33.56 30.21 6.44
C LYS A 630 -34.93 30.11 7.12
N PRO A 631 -35.15 30.79 8.26
CA PRO A 631 -36.45 30.79 8.93
C PRO A 631 -37.51 31.51 8.09
N ASP A 632 -38.76 31.10 8.25
CA ASP A 632 -39.91 31.79 7.65
C ASP A 632 -40.12 33.17 8.27
N SER A 633 -40.81 34.06 7.56
CA SER A 633 -41.12 35.41 8.05
C SER A 633 -42.22 35.47 9.12
N SER A 634 -42.80 34.33 9.53
CA SER A 634 -43.90 34.28 10.49
C SER A 634 -43.41 34.46 11.94
N LEU A 635 -44.12 35.22 12.77
CA LEU A 635 -43.71 35.48 14.16
C LEU A 635 -43.86 34.26 15.10
N SER A 636 -44.23 33.09 14.60
CA SER A 636 -44.50 31.87 15.39
C SER A 636 -43.63 30.68 14.99
N TRP A 637 -42.62 30.85 14.13
CA TRP A 637 -41.84 29.73 13.64
C TRP A 637 -41.01 29.07 14.75
N ARG A 638 -40.92 27.74 14.71
CA ARG A 638 -39.89 26.93 15.36
C ARG A 638 -39.23 26.11 14.26
N GLY A 639 -37.91 26.27 14.09
CA GLY A 639 -37.20 25.58 13.04
C GLY A 639 -37.01 24.13 13.44
N LYS A 640 -37.43 23.18 12.61
CA LYS A 640 -37.20 21.75 12.84
C LYS A 640 -36.63 21.13 11.57
N ILE A 641 -35.44 20.56 11.67
CA ILE A 641 -34.81 19.78 10.60
C ILE A 641 -34.79 18.33 11.05
N HIS A 642 -35.31 17.42 10.22
CA HIS A 642 -35.40 16.01 10.54
C HIS A 642 -35.02 15.13 9.34
N VAL A 643 -34.24 14.07 9.60
CA VAL A 643 -33.96 13.02 8.61
C VAL A 643 -34.68 11.74 9.05
N PRO A 644 -35.69 11.27 8.29
CA PRO A 644 -36.44 10.07 8.64
C PRO A 644 -35.63 8.79 8.36
N SER A 645 -36.21 7.64 8.70
CA SER A 645 -35.67 6.33 8.31
C SER A 645 -35.97 6.05 6.84
N LYS A 646 -35.16 5.19 6.22
CA LYS A 646 -35.27 4.77 4.81
C LYS A 646 -35.07 5.90 3.79
N SER A 647 -34.47 6.99 4.20
CA SER A 647 -34.12 8.11 3.33
C SER A 647 -32.93 7.75 2.45
N PHE A 648 -31.83 7.31 3.07
CA PHE A 648 -30.56 7.06 2.38
C PHE A 648 -29.98 5.68 2.73
N SER A 649 -28.98 5.24 1.97
CA SER A 649 -28.28 3.95 2.14
C SER A 649 -26.76 4.08 2.17
N SER A 650 -26.10 3.08 2.74
CA SER A 650 -24.67 2.87 2.57
C SER A 650 -24.37 2.25 1.21
N ALA A 651 -23.09 2.22 0.82
CA ALA A 651 -22.64 1.66 -0.46
C ALA A 651 -23.08 0.20 -0.72
N ASP A 652 -23.37 -0.56 0.35
CA ASP A 652 -23.91 -1.93 0.31
C ASP A 652 -25.44 -2.00 0.11
N GLY A 653 -26.11 -0.87 -0.11
CA GLY A 653 -27.56 -0.76 -0.27
C GLY A 653 -28.37 -0.79 1.04
N THR A 654 -27.73 -0.92 2.20
CA THR A 654 -28.44 -0.96 3.48
C THR A 654 -29.03 0.41 3.85
N LYS A 655 -30.36 0.52 3.92
CA LYS A 655 -31.08 1.76 4.25
C LYS A 655 -30.98 2.15 5.74
N ASN A 656 -30.93 3.45 6.03
CA ASN A 656 -30.90 3.98 7.39
C ASN A 656 -32.19 3.65 8.18
N ARG A 657 -32.08 3.40 9.48
CA ARG A 657 -33.22 3.01 10.36
C ARG A 657 -33.35 3.85 11.64
N ASP A 658 -32.48 4.82 11.78
CA ASP A 658 -32.27 5.62 12.98
C ASP A 658 -33.11 6.90 13.02
N GLY A 659 -34.09 7.07 12.11
CA GLY A 659 -34.95 8.26 12.09
C GLY A 659 -35.81 8.49 13.34
N LYS A 660 -35.74 7.63 14.35
CA LYS A 660 -36.33 7.87 15.68
C LYS A 660 -35.31 8.39 16.70
N ASP A 661 -34.02 8.31 16.40
CA ASP A 661 -32.94 8.74 17.28
C ASP A 661 -32.98 10.28 17.41
N GLN A 662 -32.76 10.80 18.62
CA GLN A 662 -32.91 12.24 18.90
C GLN A 662 -31.95 13.11 18.07
N ASN A 663 -30.77 12.58 17.75
CA ASN A 663 -29.76 13.25 16.94
C ASN A 663 -30.13 13.33 15.45
N ASN A 664 -31.24 12.73 15.02
CA ASN A 664 -31.79 12.87 13.67
C ASN A 664 -32.75 14.05 13.55
N THR A 665 -33.02 14.75 14.66
CA THR A 665 -33.85 15.96 14.69
C THR A 665 -33.06 17.11 15.31
N LEU A 666 -32.93 18.21 14.58
CA LEU A 666 -32.44 19.47 15.08
C LEU A 666 -33.60 20.46 15.25
N THR A 667 -33.74 21.02 16.45
CA THR A 667 -34.65 22.16 16.69
C THR A 667 -33.85 23.45 16.80
N ILE A 668 -34.24 24.46 16.03
CA ILE A 668 -33.68 25.81 16.04
C ILE A 668 -34.68 26.72 16.74
N LYS A 669 -34.23 27.34 17.83
CA LYS A 669 -35.06 28.25 18.62
C LYS A 669 -34.99 29.66 18.03
N ARG A 670 -36.15 30.30 17.93
CA ARG A 670 -36.25 31.72 17.64
C ARG A 670 -35.82 32.53 18.86
N ILE A 671 -34.94 33.52 18.66
CA ILE A 671 -34.68 34.59 19.63
C ILE A 671 -35.43 35.83 19.17
N GLN A 672 -36.47 36.22 19.90
CA GLN A 672 -37.17 37.47 19.64
C GLN A 672 -36.26 38.65 20.07
N ALA A 673 -35.88 39.51 19.13
CA ALA A 673 -35.24 40.77 19.49
C ALA A 673 -36.26 41.62 20.25
N LYS A 674 -35.95 42.01 21.50
CA LYS A 674 -36.80 42.93 22.26
C LYS A 674 -36.72 44.32 21.59
N PRO A 675 -37.86 44.96 21.26
CA PRO A 675 -37.88 46.20 20.45
C PRO A 675 -37.06 47.39 21.00
N ASP A 676 -36.73 47.39 22.29
CA ASP A 676 -36.03 48.50 22.98
C ASP A 676 -34.70 48.07 23.64
N THR A 677 -33.93 47.20 22.99
CA THR A 677 -32.58 46.86 23.51
C THR A 677 -31.60 47.99 23.17
N PRO A 678 -30.83 48.55 24.13
CA PRO A 678 -29.98 49.71 23.89
C PRO A 678 -28.86 49.44 22.86
N LYS A 679 -28.28 50.52 22.31
CA LYS A 679 -27.14 50.51 21.35
C LYS A 679 -26.06 49.52 21.79
N GLU A 680 -25.46 48.75 20.89
CA GLU A 680 -24.40 47.80 21.27
C GLU A 680 -23.02 48.44 21.16
N ASP A 681 -22.18 48.20 22.17
CA ASP A 681 -20.78 48.64 22.19
C ASP A 681 -19.85 47.43 22.05
N ILE A 682 -18.93 47.48 21.10
CA ILE A 682 -17.83 46.52 20.96
C ILE A 682 -16.49 47.21 21.20
N TYR A 683 -15.64 46.59 22.00
CA TYR A 683 -14.29 47.02 22.33
C TYR A 683 -13.31 46.01 21.74
N LEU A 684 -12.61 46.40 20.69
CA LEU A 684 -11.52 45.64 20.10
C LEU A 684 -10.21 46.16 20.70
N VAL A 685 -9.51 45.32 21.45
CA VAL A 685 -8.22 45.66 22.06
C VAL A 685 -7.15 44.84 21.33
N LEU A 686 -6.40 45.51 20.47
CA LEU A 686 -5.49 44.88 19.50
C LEU A 686 -4.03 45.26 19.75
N ASP A 687 -3.14 44.28 19.62
CA ASP A 687 -1.70 44.43 19.78
C ASP A 687 -1.06 45.00 18.50
N ASN A 688 -0.41 46.15 18.62
CA ASN A 688 0.40 46.76 17.57
C ASN A 688 1.87 46.97 18.04
N SER A 689 2.29 46.25 19.07
CA SER A 689 3.65 46.32 19.60
C SER A 689 4.69 45.67 18.66
N ASN A 690 5.98 45.90 18.96
CA ASN A 690 7.11 45.39 18.18
C ASN A 690 7.70 44.10 18.76
N SER A 691 6.96 43.38 19.60
CA SER A 691 7.49 42.28 20.41
C SER A 691 7.84 41.03 19.56
N THR A 692 7.32 40.92 18.33
CA THR A 692 7.49 39.77 17.44
C THR A 692 8.83 39.77 16.69
N GLN A 693 9.48 38.60 16.54
CA GLN A 693 10.59 38.46 15.58
C GLN A 693 10.05 38.70 14.16
N GLN A 694 10.85 39.28 13.25
CA GLN A 694 10.41 39.66 11.90
C GLN A 694 9.79 38.51 11.08
N SER A 695 10.12 37.24 11.38
CA SER A 695 9.52 36.05 10.75
C SER A 695 8.09 35.75 11.21
N ASP A 696 7.74 36.04 12.47
CA ASP A 696 6.47 35.66 13.10
C ASP A 696 5.39 36.76 12.94
N ALA A 697 5.82 38.01 12.70
CA ALA A 697 4.95 39.18 12.61
C ALA A 697 3.86 39.08 11.52
N LYS A 698 4.14 38.37 10.41
CA LYS A 698 3.18 38.22 9.29
C LYS A 698 1.98 37.33 9.65
N ASN A 699 2.21 36.26 10.42
CA ASN A 699 1.14 35.32 10.82
C ASN A 699 0.31 35.88 11.99
N HIS A 700 0.96 36.58 12.93
CA HIS A 700 0.27 37.25 14.04
C HIS A 700 -0.78 38.24 13.52
N LYS A 701 -0.40 39.22 12.69
CA LYS A 701 -1.35 40.19 12.14
C LYS A 701 -2.55 39.56 11.46
N LYS A 702 -2.31 38.49 10.70
CA LYS A 702 -3.36 37.74 10.01
C LYS A 702 -4.36 37.14 11.01
N ILE A 703 -3.87 36.53 12.10
CA ILE A 703 -4.71 35.93 13.13
C ILE A 703 -5.48 37.01 13.91
N GLN A 704 -4.81 38.07 14.35
CA GLN A 704 -5.45 39.21 15.04
C GLN A 704 -6.57 39.84 14.20
N TYR A 705 -6.31 40.08 12.92
CA TYR A 705 -7.31 40.61 11.99
C TYR A 705 -8.50 39.68 11.81
N SER A 706 -8.25 38.37 11.77
CA SER A 706 -9.30 37.37 11.65
C SER A 706 -10.20 37.35 12.89
N LEU A 707 -9.60 37.40 14.10
CA LEU A 707 -10.32 37.51 15.37
C LEU A 707 -11.12 38.81 15.49
N ALA A 708 -10.52 39.95 15.09
CA ALA A 708 -11.20 41.24 15.10
C ALA A 708 -12.38 41.28 14.14
N LEU A 709 -12.23 40.72 12.93
CA LEU A 709 -13.35 40.59 11.97
C LEU A 709 -14.42 39.64 12.48
N GLN A 710 -14.06 38.52 13.10
CA GLN A 710 -15.01 37.58 13.69
C GLN A 710 -15.86 38.27 14.76
N ALA A 711 -15.24 38.90 15.75
CA ALA A 711 -15.93 39.61 16.81
C ALA A 711 -16.82 40.74 16.25
N LEU A 712 -16.34 41.48 15.24
CA LEU A 712 -17.09 42.57 14.63
C LEU A 712 -18.28 42.08 13.80
N THR A 713 -18.10 41.04 13.00
CA THR A 713 -19.16 40.48 12.14
C THR A 713 -20.26 39.81 12.95
N GLU A 714 -19.92 39.17 14.07
CA GLU A 714 -20.91 38.68 15.03
C GLU A 714 -21.83 39.83 15.50
N LYS A 715 -21.25 40.97 15.89
CA LYS A 715 -22.05 42.14 16.30
C LYS A 715 -22.78 42.82 15.15
N PHE A 716 -22.26 42.74 13.93
CA PHE A 716 -23.01 43.19 12.74
C PHE A 716 -24.25 42.33 12.51
N GLU A 717 -24.09 41.01 12.56
CA GLU A 717 -25.20 40.07 12.44
C GLU A 717 -26.22 40.25 13.58
N ASP A 718 -25.74 40.48 14.82
CA ASP A 718 -26.59 40.71 15.98
C ASP A 718 -27.39 42.01 15.88
N ALA A 719 -26.78 43.07 15.35
CA ALA A 719 -27.41 44.36 15.09
C ALA A 719 -28.33 44.36 13.87
N GLY A 720 -28.44 43.24 13.13
CA GLY A 720 -29.35 43.10 11.99
C GLY A 720 -28.79 43.69 10.70
N PHE A 721 -27.47 43.71 10.54
CA PHE A 721 -26.83 43.95 9.24
C PHE A 721 -26.72 42.62 8.48
N GLU A 722 -26.74 42.69 7.16
CA GLU A 722 -26.50 41.57 6.27
C GLU A 722 -25.31 41.85 5.34
N ILE A 723 -24.68 40.79 4.86
CA ILE A 723 -23.57 40.89 3.91
C ILE A 723 -23.89 40.19 2.59
N GLN A 724 -23.54 40.83 1.49
CA GLN A 724 -23.74 40.30 0.14
C GLN A 724 -22.48 40.51 -0.72
N ARG A 725 -22.32 39.70 -1.76
CA ARG A 725 -21.30 39.93 -2.79
C ARG A 725 -21.72 41.11 -3.66
N LYS A 726 -20.82 42.04 -3.93
CA LYS A 726 -21.08 43.23 -4.75
C LYS A 726 -21.59 42.81 -6.14
N GLY A 727 -22.72 43.40 -6.57
CA GLY A 727 -23.39 43.05 -7.83
C GLY A 727 -24.34 41.84 -7.75
N LYS A 728 -24.43 41.15 -6.61
CA LYS A 728 -25.44 40.11 -6.36
C LYS A 728 -26.42 40.62 -5.30
N LYS A 729 -27.73 40.59 -5.58
CA LYS A 729 -28.79 41.02 -4.63
C LYS A 729 -29.13 39.95 -3.58
N GLN A 730 -28.18 39.09 -3.21
CA GLN A 730 -28.43 37.94 -2.34
C GLN A 730 -27.44 37.91 -1.17
N SER A 731 -27.97 37.96 0.04
CA SER A 731 -27.20 37.90 1.29
C SER A 731 -26.61 36.51 1.52
N ILE A 732 -25.36 36.46 1.94
CA ILE A 732 -24.61 35.25 2.32
C ILE A 732 -24.47 35.16 3.84
N LEU A 733 -23.94 34.05 4.35
CA LEU A 733 -23.59 33.95 5.77
C LEU A 733 -22.33 34.78 6.06
N PHE A 734 -22.29 35.42 7.24
CA PHE A 734 -21.06 36.05 7.73
C PHE A 734 -19.93 35.04 7.90
N GLU A 735 -20.25 33.79 8.27
CA GLU A 735 -19.28 32.67 8.30
C GLU A 735 -18.61 32.47 6.93
N ASP A 736 -19.41 32.39 5.84
CA ASP A 736 -18.86 32.22 4.48
C ASP A 736 -18.02 33.43 4.04
N PHE A 737 -18.43 34.64 4.44
CA PHE A 737 -17.64 35.86 4.21
C PHE A 737 -16.31 35.82 4.97
N LEU A 738 -16.33 35.47 6.26
CA LEU A 738 -15.13 35.39 7.08
C LEU A 738 -14.18 34.34 6.51
N GLN A 739 -14.65 33.16 6.13
CA GLN A 739 -13.79 32.14 5.50
C GLN A 739 -13.12 32.66 4.22
N ASP A 740 -13.86 33.39 3.40
CA ASP A 740 -13.32 33.91 2.14
C ASP A 740 -12.29 35.03 2.35
N VAL A 741 -12.54 35.94 3.30
CA VAL A 741 -11.63 37.05 3.61
C VAL A 741 -10.39 36.56 4.38
N THR A 742 -10.58 35.76 5.42
CA THR A 742 -9.49 35.32 6.32
C THR A 742 -8.54 34.31 5.68
N LYS A 743 -8.94 33.66 4.58
CA LYS A 743 -8.04 32.87 3.72
C LYS A 743 -6.95 33.70 3.06
N LYS A 744 -7.19 35.00 2.82
CA LYS A 744 -6.22 35.90 2.15
C LYS A 744 -5.07 36.29 3.08
N SER A 745 -3.95 36.75 2.53
CA SER A 745 -2.90 37.37 3.35
C SER A 745 -3.43 38.64 4.03
N ALA A 746 -2.83 39.07 5.14
CA ALA A 746 -3.26 40.27 5.86
C ALA A 746 -3.35 41.52 4.95
N LYS A 747 -2.43 41.66 3.98
CA LYS A 747 -2.44 42.75 2.99
C LYS A 747 -3.61 42.65 2.00
N GLU A 748 -3.97 41.44 1.60
CA GLU A 748 -5.02 41.18 0.61
C GLU A 748 -6.43 41.17 1.21
N MET A 749 -6.59 41.00 2.53
CA MET A 749 -7.90 41.03 3.19
C MET A 749 -8.66 42.32 2.87
N THR A 750 -7.99 43.47 2.94
CA THR A 750 -8.55 44.79 2.64
C THR A 750 -9.07 44.89 1.19
N GLN A 751 -8.32 44.33 0.23
CA GLN A 751 -8.73 44.27 -1.17
C GLN A 751 -9.92 43.31 -1.35
N ARG A 752 -9.94 42.22 -0.59
CA ARG A 752 -11.03 41.24 -0.66
C ARG A 752 -12.35 41.81 -0.14
N LEU A 753 -12.32 42.68 0.88
CA LEU A 753 -13.50 43.38 1.39
C LEU A 753 -14.23 44.17 0.30
N GLU A 754 -13.53 44.69 -0.71
CA GLU A 754 -14.13 45.46 -1.82
C GLU A 754 -15.12 44.66 -2.68
N LYS A 755 -15.04 43.32 -2.61
CA LYS A 755 -15.97 42.40 -3.29
C LYS A 755 -17.30 42.25 -2.57
N TYR A 756 -17.46 42.88 -1.41
CA TYR A 756 -18.65 42.78 -0.58
C TYR A 756 -19.34 44.14 -0.41
N SER A 757 -20.60 44.08 0.00
CA SER A 757 -21.34 45.23 0.51
C SER A 757 -22.14 44.79 1.73
N ILE A 758 -22.17 45.63 2.76
CA ILE A 758 -23.02 45.43 3.92
C ILE A 758 -24.28 46.28 3.74
N ILE A 759 -25.43 45.68 4.00
CA ILE A 759 -26.74 46.31 3.92
C ILE A 759 -27.45 46.17 5.27
N SER A 760 -28.44 47.02 5.49
CA SER A 760 -29.41 46.80 6.57
C SER A 760 -30.43 45.76 6.11
N ASP A 761 -31.03 45.04 7.04
CA ASP A 761 -32.09 44.05 6.77
C ASP A 761 -33.17 44.61 5.82
N GLN A 762 -33.72 43.76 4.96
CA GLN A 762 -34.64 44.05 3.85
C GLN A 762 -35.87 44.85 4.27
N ASN A 763 -36.26 44.80 5.56
CA ASN A 763 -37.40 45.54 6.12
C ASN A 763 -37.04 46.88 6.80
N GLN A 764 -35.75 47.25 6.88
CA GLN A 764 -35.18 48.48 7.46
C GLN A 764 -35.61 48.87 8.90
N SER A 765 -36.56 48.18 9.55
CA SER A 765 -37.13 48.59 10.84
C SER A 765 -36.38 48.08 12.06
N ASN A 766 -35.54 47.04 11.91
CA ASN A 766 -34.95 46.32 13.05
C ASN A 766 -33.41 46.42 13.16
N THR A 767 -32.73 47.04 12.19
CA THR A 767 -31.27 47.20 12.24
C THR A 767 -30.86 48.30 13.23
N ARG A 768 -29.95 47.98 14.16
CA ARG A 768 -29.54 48.85 15.27
C ARG A 768 -28.23 49.59 15.00
N ASN A 769 -27.99 50.68 15.73
CA ASN A 769 -26.72 51.40 15.67
C ASN A 769 -25.68 50.74 16.58
N LEU A 770 -24.42 50.72 16.15
CA LEU A 770 -23.29 50.17 16.90
C LEU A 770 -22.26 51.27 17.21
N ASN A 771 -21.69 51.26 18.42
CA ASN A 771 -20.45 51.97 18.69
C ASN A 771 -19.30 50.96 18.78
N ILE A 772 -18.23 51.24 18.04
CA ILE A 772 -17.07 50.35 17.93
C ILE A 772 -15.89 51.12 18.48
N HIS A 773 -15.31 50.62 19.56
CA HIS A 773 -14.13 51.15 20.22
C HIS A 773 -12.95 50.28 19.78
N LEU A 774 -11.96 50.90 19.17
CA LEU A 774 -10.70 50.26 18.80
C LEU A 774 -9.62 50.84 19.71
N ILE A 775 -9.09 50.00 20.58
CA ILE A 775 -7.93 50.27 21.43
C ILE A 775 -6.76 49.53 20.77
N THR A 776 -5.75 50.26 20.34
CA THR A 776 -4.51 49.65 19.83
C THR A 776 -3.35 50.06 20.71
N TYR A 777 -2.49 49.11 21.06
CA TYR A 777 -1.37 49.38 21.96
C TYR A 777 -0.03 49.02 21.31
N GLY A 778 0.92 49.96 21.38
CA GLY A 778 2.28 49.88 20.83
C GLY A 778 3.14 50.93 21.55
N TYR A 779 3.88 51.79 20.84
CA TYR A 779 4.59 52.91 21.52
C TYR A 779 3.68 53.87 22.31
N TYR A 780 2.37 53.84 22.06
CA TYR A 780 1.34 54.52 22.84
C TYR A 780 0.05 53.69 22.72
N VAL A 781 -0.91 53.91 23.62
CA VAL A 781 -2.28 53.41 23.48
C VAL A 781 -3.10 54.43 22.71
N ASP A 782 -3.63 54.01 21.57
CA ASP A 782 -4.56 54.80 20.76
C ASP A 782 -5.98 54.29 20.97
N HIS A 783 -6.92 55.20 21.22
CA HIS A 783 -8.33 54.89 21.29
C HIS A 783 -9.10 55.60 20.17
N LYS A 784 -9.70 54.81 19.28
CA LYS A 784 -10.60 55.30 18.23
C LYS A 784 -12.02 54.82 18.50
N GLN A 785 -12.99 55.72 18.31
CA GLN A 785 -14.41 55.38 18.36
C GLN A 785 -15.06 55.57 16.99
N PHE A 786 -15.75 54.55 16.51
CA PHE A 786 -16.56 54.56 15.30
C PHE A 786 -18.03 54.40 15.64
N LYS A 787 -18.90 55.09 14.89
CA LYS A 787 -20.36 54.96 15.00
C LYS A 787 -20.91 54.41 13.69
N LEU A 788 -21.41 53.17 13.71
CA LEU A 788 -22.11 52.58 12.59
C LEU A 788 -23.61 52.81 12.78
N LYS A 789 -24.21 53.57 11.86
CA LYS A 789 -25.65 53.86 11.87
C LYS A 789 -26.36 52.93 10.90
N HIS A 790 -27.54 52.42 11.27
CA HIS A 790 -28.35 51.58 10.38
C HIS A 790 -28.69 52.25 9.03
N LYS A 791 -28.77 53.59 8.96
CA LYS A 791 -28.99 54.32 7.69
C LYS A 791 -27.74 54.49 6.83
N LYS A 792 -26.58 54.07 7.34
CA LYS A 792 -25.28 54.19 6.66
C LYS A 792 -24.49 52.86 6.73
N PRO A 793 -25.07 51.74 6.28
CA PRO A 793 -24.45 50.41 6.38
C PRO A 793 -23.15 50.31 5.57
N GLU A 794 -22.95 51.15 4.55
CA GLU A 794 -21.72 51.22 3.76
C GLU A 794 -20.49 51.59 4.62
N ARG A 795 -20.69 52.26 5.76
CA ARG A 795 -19.60 52.58 6.70
C ARG A 795 -19.01 51.34 7.37
N ALA A 796 -19.74 50.23 7.42
CA ALA A 796 -19.29 49.00 8.08
C ALA A 796 -17.99 48.47 7.45
N LEU A 797 -17.92 48.43 6.11
CA LEU A 797 -16.70 48.00 5.40
C LEU A 797 -15.55 48.98 5.60
N ASN A 798 -15.81 50.30 5.64
CA ASN A 798 -14.77 51.29 5.93
C ASN A 798 -14.18 51.11 7.34
N ILE A 799 -15.02 50.71 8.31
CA ILE A 799 -14.57 50.43 9.68
C ILE A 799 -13.73 49.15 9.70
N MET A 800 -14.18 48.08 9.02
CA MET A 800 -13.39 46.85 8.85
C MET A 800 -12.03 47.14 8.20
N GLN A 801 -11.99 47.90 7.12
CA GLN A 801 -10.75 48.29 6.45
C GLN A 801 -9.81 49.03 7.42
N ARG A 802 -10.32 49.98 8.21
CA ARG A 802 -9.50 50.70 9.21
C ARG A 802 -8.90 49.79 10.28
N ILE A 803 -9.60 48.73 10.67
CA ILE A 803 -9.11 47.72 11.61
C ILE A 803 -8.02 46.86 10.94
N LEU A 804 -8.18 46.50 9.66
CA LEU A 804 -7.21 45.69 8.91
C LEU A 804 -5.97 46.45 8.44
N THR A 805 -6.00 47.79 8.48
CA THR A 805 -4.88 48.65 8.09
C THR A 805 -4.16 49.25 9.30
N THR A 806 -4.32 48.68 10.49
CA THR A 806 -3.51 49.09 11.64
C THR A 806 -2.04 48.75 11.39
N GLU A 807 -1.15 49.66 11.72
CA GLU A 807 0.30 49.47 11.57
C GLU A 807 0.92 49.25 12.96
N THR A 808 1.94 48.41 13.00
CA THR A 808 2.79 48.22 14.18
C THR A 808 3.62 49.46 14.43
N ALA A 809 4.07 49.65 15.66
CA ALA A 809 4.94 50.78 16.02
C ALA A 809 6.21 50.84 15.14
N ALA A 810 6.77 49.71 14.73
CA ALA A 810 7.93 49.59 13.84
C ALA A 810 7.63 50.05 12.41
N GLU A 811 6.47 49.70 11.86
CA GLU A 811 6.07 50.15 10.52
C GLU A 811 5.81 51.66 10.48
N GLN A 812 5.25 52.22 11.56
CA GLN A 812 4.92 53.63 11.62
C GLN A 812 6.14 54.53 11.87
N PHE A 813 7.02 54.12 12.79
CA PHE A 813 8.06 55.00 13.30
C PHE A 813 9.45 54.35 13.43
N GLY A 814 9.59 53.06 13.09
CA GLY A 814 10.83 52.31 13.29
C GLY A 814 11.26 52.32 14.76
N ASN A 815 12.57 52.44 15.01
CA ASN A 815 13.12 52.58 16.37
C ASN A 815 13.18 54.05 16.84
N SER A 816 12.28 54.92 16.38
CA SER A 816 12.29 56.36 16.67
C SER A 816 10.89 56.88 16.98
N ILE A 817 10.78 57.93 17.79
CA ILE A 817 9.53 58.69 17.99
C ILE A 817 9.53 60.02 17.22
N LYS A 818 10.57 60.28 16.43
CA LYS A 818 10.76 61.54 15.70
C LYS A 818 9.63 61.73 14.69
N GLY A 819 8.86 62.81 14.83
CA GLY A 819 7.75 63.13 13.93
C GLY A 819 6.42 62.48 14.30
N ASN A 820 6.33 61.78 15.44
CA ASN A 820 5.06 61.23 15.92
C ASN A 820 4.13 62.36 16.41
N SER A 821 3.10 62.67 15.62
CA SER A 821 2.13 63.74 15.93
C SER A 821 1.20 63.40 17.09
N GLN A 822 0.89 62.11 17.30
CA GLN A 822 0.08 61.65 18.43
C GLN A 822 0.85 61.78 19.75
N TRP A 823 2.17 61.54 19.73
CA TRP A 823 3.05 61.75 20.87
C TRP A 823 2.93 63.18 21.42
N LYS A 824 2.95 64.17 20.52
CA LYS A 824 2.76 65.58 20.87
C LYS A 824 1.33 65.87 21.35
N LYS A 825 0.31 65.30 20.70
CA LYS A 825 -1.11 65.51 21.04
C LYS A 825 -1.43 65.04 22.47
N LEU A 826 -0.92 63.88 22.86
CA LEU A 826 -1.13 63.29 24.18
C LEU A 826 -0.31 63.97 25.29
N GLY A 827 0.51 64.98 24.95
CA GLY A 827 1.31 65.73 25.92
C GLY A 827 2.46 64.90 26.50
N LEU A 828 2.90 63.88 25.78
CA LEU A 828 3.89 62.92 26.25
C LEU A 828 5.30 63.55 26.26
N PRO A 829 6.08 63.40 27.35
CA PRO A 829 7.40 64.03 27.46
C PRO A 829 8.41 63.42 26.48
N LYS A 830 9.57 64.08 26.32
CA LYS A 830 10.72 63.45 25.65
C LYS A 830 11.16 62.24 26.48
N PRO A 831 11.47 61.09 25.85
CA PRO A 831 12.01 59.93 26.55
C PRO A 831 13.20 60.33 27.43
N ASN A 832 13.14 59.96 28.71
CA ASN A 832 14.24 60.10 29.64
C ASN A 832 14.28 58.88 30.58
N ARG A 833 15.34 58.78 31.38
CA ARG A 833 15.73 57.62 32.20
C ARG A 833 14.82 57.26 33.40
N TYR A 834 13.64 57.85 33.54
CA TYR A 834 12.73 57.59 34.66
C TYR A 834 11.40 57.07 34.11
N ASP A 835 11.22 55.76 34.25
CA ASP A 835 10.44 54.94 33.32
C ASP A 835 8.92 54.83 33.58
N LEU A 836 8.24 55.91 33.99
CA LEU A 836 6.78 55.92 34.08
C LEU A 836 6.17 57.28 33.71
N TYR A 837 5.35 57.30 32.65
CA TYR A 837 4.55 58.46 32.26
C TYR A 837 3.13 58.01 31.96
N GLN A 838 2.20 58.56 32.72
CA GLN A 838 0.78 58.47 32.43
C GLN A 838 0.43 59.62 31.48
N GLY A 839 -0.32 59.31 30.42
CA GLY A 839 -1.06 60.30 29.67
C GLY A 839 -2.01 61.08 30.59
N ARG A 840 -2.72 62.05 30.03
CA ARG A 840 -3.68 62.81 30.83
C ARG A 840 -4.74 61.87 31.44
N SER A 841 -5.21 62.17 32.64
CA SER A 841 -6.21 61.36 33.35
C SER A 841 -7.54 61.20 32.60
N ASP A 842 -7.82 62.06 31.61
CA ASP A 842 -9.01 62.02 30.75
C ASP A 842 -8.81 61.27 29.42
N GLU A 843 -7.57 60.94 29.06
CA GLU A 843 -7.20 60.12 27.90
C GLU A 843 -6.00 59.25 28.33
N PRO A 844 -6.23 58.26 29.22
CA PRO A 844 -5.14 57.47 29.78
C PRO A 844 -4.42 56.72 28.66
N SER A 845 -3.14 57.01 28.52
CA SER A 845 -2.21 56.31 27.66
C SER A 845 -1.05 55.87 28.54
N ASN A 846 -0.53 54.67 28.28
CA ASN A 846 0.82 54.31 28.71
C ASN A 846 1.85 54.83 27.70
N LEU A 847 3.08 54.99 28.16
CA LEU A 847 4.20 55.51 27.37
C LEU A 847 5.31 54.48 27.10
N TYR A 848 5.18 53.21 27.51
CA TYR A 848 6.33 52.29 27.47
C TYR A 848 6.16 51.05 26.62
N ALA A 849 7.26 50.72 25.94
CA ALA A 849 7.59 49.38 25.52
C ALA A 849 8.00 48.55 26.75
N GLY A 850 7.14 47.66 27.20
CA GLY A 850 7.24 47.08 28.53
C GLY A 850 5.98 47.22 29.39
N THR A 851 5.00 48.07 29.06
CA THR A 851 3.73 48.14 29.83
C THR A 851 2.55 48.42 28.91
N GLU A 852 2.69 48.16 27.60
CA GLU A 852 1.69 48.45 26.57
C GLU A 852 0.35 47.80 26.89
N LEU A 853 0.42 46.57 27.41
CA LEU A 853 -0.73 45.83 27.88
C LEU A 853 -1.39 46.52 29.07
N LEU A 854 -0.62 46.90 30.10
CA LEU A 854 -1.16 47.55 31.29
C LEU A 854 -1.97 48.81 30.93
N GLY A 855 -1.43 49.72 30.14
CA GLY A 855 -2.17 50.91 29.74
C GLY A 855 -3.29 50.66 28.74
N ALA A 856 -3.25 49.57 27.96
CA ALA A 856 -4.41 49.15 27.17
C ALA A 856 -5.56 48.71 28.10
N LEU A 857 -5.23 47.98 29.17
CA LEU A 857 -6.18 47.57 30.20
C LEU A 857 -6.69 48.76 31.04
N GLU A 858 -5.83 49.73 31.37
CA GLU A 858 -6.25 50.98 32.03
C GLU A 858 -7.14 51.84 31.12
N GLY A 859 -6.81 51.93 29.84
CA GLY A 859 -7.64 52.61 28.83
C GLY A 859 -9.00 51.94 28.69
N LEU A 860 -9.04 50.61 28.71
CA LEU A 860 -10.27 49.84 28.72
C LEU A 860 -11.09 50.11 29.99
N ASP A 861 -10.49 50.01 31.18
CA ASP A 861 -11.15 50.33 32.45
C ASP A 861 -11.73 51.75 32.45
N TYR A 862 -10.96 52.75 32.02
CA TYR A 862 -11.44 54.12 31.92
C TYR A 862 -12.69 54.24 31.04
N LEU A 863 -12.71 53.59 29.87
CA LEU A 863 -13.85 53.64 28.97
C LEU A 863 -15.07 52.89 29.53
N LEU A 864 -14.87 51.75 30.18
CA LEU A 864 -15.92 50.97 30.81
C LEU A 864 -16.49 51.71 32.03
N THR A 865 -15.65 52.26 32.88
CA THR A 865 -16.04 53.08 34.03
C THR A 865 -16.79 54.34 33.58
N LYS A 866 -16.31 55.02 32.53
CA LYS A 866 -17.01 56.18 31.92
C LYS A 866 -18.39 55.80 31.39
N LYS A 867 -18.51 54.62 30.75
CA LYS A 867 -19.79 54.07 30.29
C LYS A 867 -20.72 53.76 31.47
N ALA A 868 -20.22 53.10 32.51
CA ALA A 868 -20.97 52.75 33.71
C ALA A 868 -21.50 54.00 34.45
N ASN A 869 -20.72 55.07 34.45
CA ASN A 869 -21.09 56.36 35.04
C ASN A 869 -22.04 57.19 34.16
N ASN A 870 -22.32 56.79 32.91
CA ASN A 870 -23.25 57.49 32.02
C ASN A 870 -24.63 56.81 32.03
N PRO A 871 -25.68 57.42 32.61
CA PRO A 871 -27.01 56.82 32.69
C PRO A 871 -27.62 56.45 31.33
N ASN A 872 -27.22 57.13 30.25
CA ASN A 872 -27.71 56.88 28.90
C ASN A 872 -26.98 55.74 28.17
N GLN A 873 -25.91 55.20 28.76
CA GLN A 873 -25.07 54.16 28.16
C GLN A 873 -24.88 52.94 29.05
N ARG A 874 -25.09 53.02 30.37
CA ARG A 874 -24.80 51.94 31.32
C ARG A 874 -25.62 50.64 31.18
N ASP A 875 -26.76 50.66 30.49
CA ASP A 875 -27.59 49.47 30.14
C ASP A 875 -27.25 48.90 28.73
N GLN A 876 -26.34 49.54 28.01
CA GLN A 876 -25.93 49.07 26.67
C GLN A 876 -25.11 47.79 26.75
N SER A 877 -25.37 46.85 25.83
CA SER A 877 -24.54 45.64 25.70
C SER A 877 -23.08 46.01 25.47
N THR A 878 -22.19 45.14 25.93
CA THR A 878 -20.74 45.39 25.95
C THR A 878 -20.04 44.12 25.54
N SER A 879 -19.32 44.14 24.43
CA SER A 879 -18.51 42.99 23.98
C SER A 879 -17.06 43.41 23.89
N ILE A 880 -16.16 42.69 24.54
CA ILE A 880 -14.73 42.97 24.56
C ILE A 880 -14.01 41.82 23.88
N ALA A 881 -13.19 42.12 22.87
CA ALA A 881 -12.26 41.19 22.25
C ALA A 881 -10.84 41.68 22.52
N LEU A 882 -10.14 41.02 23.44
CA LEU A 882 -8.75 41.31 23.80
C LEU A 882 -7.83 40.33 23.08
N VAL A 883 -6.90 40.81 22.27
CA VAL A 883 -5.91 39.99 21.56
C VAL A 883 -4.51 40.34 22.04
N LEU A 884 -3.76 39.33 22.50
CA LEU A 884 -2.42 39.47 23.06
C LEU A 884 -1.43 38.53 22.38
N ASP A 885 -0.18 38.94 22.25
CA ASP A 885 0.89 38.13 21.63
C ASP A 885 1.82 37.41 22.63
N GLY A 886 1.48 37.48 23.91
CA GLY A 886 2.09 36.68 24.99
C GLY A 886 3.49 37.10 25.35
N LYS A 887 3.95 38.26 24.88
CA LYS A 887 5.13 38.91 25.43
C LYS A 887 4.68 39.99 26.40
N PRO A 888 4.38 39.64 27.66
CA PRO A 888 4.29 40.66 28.68
C PRO A 888 5.65 41.36 28.71
N GLU A 889 5.57 42.67 28.52
CA GLU A 889 6.54 43.62 29.00
C GLU A 889 7.99 43.38 28.48
N ARG A 890 8.21 43.63 27.18
CA ARG A 890 9.54 43.57 26.52
C ARG A 890 9.76 44.85 25.69
N ARG A 891 10.87 45.58 25.72
CA ARG A 891 12.25 45.40 26.22
C ARG A 891 12.86 46.83 26.36
N SER A 892 13.88 47.07 27.19
CA SER A 892 14.42 48.43 27.43
C SER A 892 15.59 48.95 26.53
N TRP A 893 15.49 49.31 25.23
CA TRP A 893 16.66 49.51 24.30
C TRP A 893 17.93 49.99 24.95
N TRP A 894 18.75 49.02 25.34
CA TRP A 894 18.52 47.59 25.71
C TRP A 894 19.59 47.43 26.73
N ASP A 895 19.19 47.70 27.98
CA ASP A 895 20.11 48.21 28.98
C ASP A 895 21.21 47.19 29.30
N THR A 896 22.37 47.46 28.72
CA THR A 896 23.65 46.80 28.97
C THR A 896 24.49 47.59 29.98
N ARG A 897 23.91 48.59 30.66
CA ARG A 897 24.61 49.51 31.59
C ARG A 897 24.44 49.03 33.03
N THR A 898 25.57 48.81 33.70
CA THR A 898 25.70 48.49 35.12
C THR A 898 25.68 49.73 36.04
N ASN A 899 25.19 50.88 35.55
CA ASN A 899 25.25 52.14 36.30
C ASN A 899 23.93 52.49 36.99
N ALA A 900 24.02 53.37 38.00
CA ALA A 900 22.92 53.74 38.90
C ALA A 900 21.73 54.48 38.24
N ALA A 901 21.69 54.56 36.91
CA ALA A 901 20.66 55.26 36.14
C ALA A 901 19.66 54.33 35.45
N SER A 902 19.76 53.01 35.64
CA SER A 902 18.79 52.02 35.17
C SER A 902 17.73 51.74 36.25
N ASP A 903 16.46 51.55 35.88
CA ASP A 903 15.45 50.95 36.77
C ASP A 903 15.65 49.44 36.95
N SER A 904 16.56 48.87 36.15
CA SER A 904 16.75 47.43 35.98
C SER A 904 17.74 46.82 37.00
N ILE A 905 17.97 47.51 38.13
CA ILE A 905 18.91 47.10 39.21
C ILE A 905 18.18 46.58 40.46
N THR A 906 16.86 46.77 40.55
CA THR A 906 16.04 46.24 41.66
C THR A 906 15.35 44.92 41.34
N GLY A 907 15.26 44.53 40.06
CA GLY A 907 14.74 43.24 39.61
C GLY A 907 15.81 42.14 39.61
N GLN A 908 15.47 40.96 40.12
CA GLN A 908 16.30 39.77 39.93
C GLN A 908 16.29 39.39 38.44
N ALA A 909 17.43 38.97 37.88
CA ALA A 909 17.47 38.50 36.50
C ALA A 909 16.53 37.31 36.33
N ILE A 910 15.54 37.46 35.44
CA ILE A 910 14.61 36.39 35.07
C ILE A 910 14.96 35.93 33.65
N PRO A 911 15.51 34.70 33.50
CA PRO A 911 15.77 34.12 32.20
C PRO A 911 14.49 33.87 31.42
N LEU A 912 14.50 34.22 30.13
CA LEU A 912 13.31 34.19 29.30
C LEU A 912 13.39 33.23 28.10
N PRO A 913 12.26 32.61 27.70
CA PRO A 913 12.26 31.60 26.66
C PRO A 913 12.82 32.13 25.33
N LYS A 914 13.36 31.23 24.51
CA LYS A 914 13.89 31.58 23.19
C LYS A 914 12.87 32.26 22.28
N SER A 915 11.62 31.81 22.32
CA SER A 915 10.47 32.40 21.62
C SER A 915 10.19 33.86 22.02
N LEU A 916 10.53 34.22 23.25
CA LEU A 916 10.34 35.57 23.75
C LEU A 916 11.52 36.48 23.41
N GLY A 917 12.72 35.94 23.16
CA GLY A 917 13.89 36.71 22.70
C GLY A 917 15.22 36.41 23.40
N GLN A 918 15.32 35.34 24.20
CA GLN A 918 16.54 34.81 24.87
C GLN A 918 17.31 35.71 25.86
N GLU A 919 17.10 37.02 25.86
CA GLU A 919 17.77 37.93 26.79
C GLU A 919 17.03 37.98 28.15
N ASP A 920 17.79 37.87 29.25
CA ASP A 920 17.32 38.12 30.61
C ASP A 920 16.83 39.57 30.73
N ILE A 921 15.73 39.80 31.46
CA ILE A 921 15.22 41.14 31.76
C ILE A 921 15.24 41.34 33.28
N THR A 922 15.80 42.46 33.74
CA THR A 922 15.96 42.80 35.17
C THR A 922 15.10 44.00 35.61
N THR A 923 13.94 44.23 35.01
CA THR A 923 13.09 45.42 35.24
C THR A 923 12.00 45.25 36.32
N SER A 924 11.25 46.31 36.60
CA SER A 924 10.08 46.34 37.49
C SER A 924 8.77 46.12 36.71
N GLY A 925 7.76 45.49 37.31
CA GLY A 925 6.52 45.12 36.59
C GLY A 925 6.10 43.67 36.79
N LEU A 926 5.32 43.15 35.84
CA LEU A 926 4.88 41.76 35.80
C LEU A 926 5.70 41.01 34.73
N LEU A 927 6.65 40.21 35.18
CA LEU A 927 7.55 39.43 34.34
C LEU A 927 7.23 37.94 34.44
N TYR A 928 7.68 37.16 33.44
CA TYR A 928 7.46 35.71 33.43
C TYR A 928 8.76 34.98 33.14
N ASP A 929 9.04 33.92 33.88
CA ASP A 929 10.26 33.12 33.68
C ASP A 929 10.18 32.16 32.46
N ASN A 930 11.24 31.39 32.27
CA ASN A 930 11.35 30.36 31.23
C ASN A 930 10.23 29.32 31.26
N GLN A 931 9.59 29.11 32.41
CA GLN A 931 8.49 28.17 32.61
C GLN A 931 7.12 28.87 32.50
N GLY A 932 7.11 30.20 32.36
CA GLY A 932 5.92 31.02 32.30
C GLY A 932 5.30 31.29 33.67
N ASN A 933 6.06 31.22 34.77
CA ASN A 933 5.57 31.63 36.09
C ASN A 933 5.68 33.16 36.27
N PRO A 934 4.68 33.82 36.87
CA PRO A 934 4.67 35.27 37.08
C PRO A 934 5.58 35.71 38.23
N HIS A 935 6.30 36.81 38.04
CA HIS A 935 7.16 37.47 39.01
C HIS A 935 6.84 38.96 39.05
N PHE A 936 6.59 39.50 40.25
CA PHE A 936 6.29 40.92 40.45
C PHE A 936 7.49 41.65 41.04
N PHE A 937 7.85 42.77 40.43
CA PHE A 937 8.97 43.59 40.89
C PHE A 937 8.56 45.05 41.11
N LYS A 938 9.11 45.65 42.18
CA LYS A 938 8.97 47.08 42.47
C LYS A 938 9.99 47.87 41.64
N ASN A 939 9.65 49.11 41.31
CA ASN A 939 10.59 50.04 40.69
C ASN A 939 11.66 50.53 41.69
N ASN A 940 12.61 51.33 41.21
CA ASN A 940 13.65 51.95 42.03
C ASN A 940 13.13 52.87 43.16
N GLN A 941 11.84 53.23 43.15
CA GLN A 941 11.17 54.01 44.20
C GLN A 941 10.41 53.13 45.20
N GLY A 942 10.50 51.79 45.07
CA GLY A 942 9.82 50.83 45.94
C GLY A 942 8.32 50.65 45.62
N GLN A 943 7.87 51.12 44.46
CA GLN A 943 6.46 51.10 44.04
C GLN A 943 6.19 49.95 43.07
N TRP A 944 5.04 49.30 43.22
CA TRP A 944 4.54 48.30 42.28
C TRP A 944 4.12 48.96 40.96
N GLN A 945 4.66 48.51 39.83
CA GLN A 945 4.29 49.03 38.51
C GLN A 945 3.04 48.36 37.95
N TRP A 946 2.92 47.04 38.07
CA TRP A 946 1.68 46.34 37.75
C TRP A 946 0.68 46.49 38.90
N LYS A 947 -0.45 47.15 38.65
CA LYS A 947 -1.57 47.24 39.61
C LYS A 947 -2.53 46.06 39.43
N ALA A 948 -3.45 45.88 40.37
CA ALA A 948 -4.44 44.80 40.33
C ALA A 948 -5.52 45.03 39.25
N MET A 949 -5.15 44.97 37.97
CA MET A 949 -6.04 45.25 36.83
C MET A 949 -7.31 44.41 36.84
N GLN A 950 -7.20 43.13 37.22
CA GLN A 950 -8.35 42.26 37.41
C GLN A 950 -9.42 42.87 38.30
N LYS A 951 -9.03 43.48 39.42
CA LYS A 951 -9.97 44.12 40.35
C LYS A 951 -10.67 45.32 39.72
N ASP A 952 -9.93 46.19 39.05
CA ASP A 952 -10.46 47.42 38.46
C ASP A 952 -11.41 47.10 37.29
N LEU A 953 -11.00 46.22 36.38
CA LEU A 953 -11.79 45.77 35.23
C LEU A 953 -13.06 45.04 35.66
N ASN A 954 -12.96 44.08 36.59
CA ASN A 954 -14.13 43.38 37.14
C ASN A 954 -15.10 44.38 37.79
N SER A 955 -14.59 45.35 38.56
CA SER A 955 -15.43 46.38 39.19
C SER A 955 -16.18 47.26 38.17
N ALA A 956 -15.59 47.56 37.02
CA ALA A 956 -16.27 48.28 35.94
C ALA A 956 -17.35 47.41 35.27
N LEU A 957 -17.04 46.14 34.99
CA LEU A 957 -17.96 45.18 34.37
C LEU A 957 -19.12 44.80 35.28
N ASP A 958 -18.88 44.59 36.58
CA ASP A 958 -19.90 44.29 37.59
C ASP A 958 -20.88 45.46 37.74
N ARG A 959 -20.39 46.70 37.66
CA ARG A 959 -21.27 47.88 37.65
C ARG A 959 -22.15 47.92 36.41
N LEU A 960 -21.59 47.67 35.22
CA LEU A 960 -22.40 47.56 33.99
C LEU A 960 -23.44 46.43 34.11
N ALA A 961 -23.04 45.27 34.64
CA ALA A 961 -23.92 44.13 34.83
C ALA A 961 -25.05 44.43 35.81
N THR A 962 -24.78 45.15 36.89
CA THR A 962 -25.78 45.61 37.86
C THR A 962 -26.84 46.51 37.21
N TYR A 963 -26.45 47.35 36.26
CA TYR A 963 -27.38 48.24 35.55
C TYR A 963 -28.07 47.61 34.35
N SER A 964 -27.57 46.48 33.84
CA SER A 964 -28.07 45.86 32.62
C SER A 964 -29.35 45.08 32.87
N THR A 965 -30.34 45.26 31.99
CA THR A 965 -31.54 44.41 31.98
C THR A 965 -31.28 42.98 31.51
N ASN A 966 -30.13 42.74 30.87
CA ASN A 966 -29.65 41.41 30.52
C ASN A 966 -28.11 41.35 30.64
N PRO A 967 -27.59 41.03 31.84
CA PRO A 967 -26.14 41.02 32.10
C PRO A 967 -25.33 40.08 31.21
N THR A 968 -25.95 39.05 30.63
CA THR A 968 -25.28 38.13 29.68
C THR A 968 -24.87 38.79 28.36
N THR A 969 -25.33 40.00 28.10
CA THR A 969 -24.90 40.83 26.96
C THR A 969 -23.60 41.60 27.22
N ILE A 970 -23.03 41.45 28.43
CA ILE A 970 -21.71 41.92 28.78
C ILE A 970 -20.77 40.71 28.70
N GLN A 971 -19.88 40.74 27.70
CA GLN A 971 -19.09 39.60 27.29
C GLN A 971 -17.64 40.01 27.08
N VAL A 972 -16.71 39.21 27.58
CA VAL A 972 -15.27 39.38 27.41
C VAL A 972 -14.69 38.11 26.81
N ASN A 973 -14.01 38.25 25.68
CA ASN A 973 -13.29 37.17 25.01
C ASN A 973 -11.83 37.58 24.85
N ALA A 974 -10.91 36.84 25.47
CA ALA A 974 -9.48 37.10 25.43
C ALA A 974 -8.73 36.03 24.62
N TYR A 975 -7.77 36.44 23.80
CA TYR A 975 -7.07 35.56 22.86
C TYR A 975 -5.57 35.74 22.99
N GLY A 976 -4.86 34.66 23.29
CA GLY A 976 -3.40 34.62 23.32
C GLY A 976 -2.83 33.97 22.07
N LEU A 977 -1.87 34.59 21.38
CA LEU A 977 -1.33 34.11 20.11
C LEU A 977 -0.02 33.31 20.29
N ASN A 978 -0.10 31.98 20.19
CA ASN A 978 1.04 31.07 20.34
C ASN A 978 1.36 30.31 19.05
N SER A 979 1.73 31.01 17.98
CA SER A 979 2.01 30.37 16.68
C SER A 979 3.26 29.47 16.65
N THR A 980 4.00 29.39 17.75
CA THR A 980 5.22 28.58 17.88
C THR A 980 5.00 27.29 18.68
N GLY A 981 3.80 27.08 19.24
CA GLY A 981 3.51 25.93 20.10
C GLY A 981 4.30 25.95 21.41
N ASN A 982 4.80 27.11 21.84
CA ASN A 982 5.67 27.23 23.01
C ASN A 982 4.87 27.02 24.30
N THR A 983 5.31 26.07 25.14
CA THR A 983 4.62 25.72 26.38
C THR A 983 4.63 26.86 27.40
N SER A 984 5.72 27.61 27.51
CA SER A 984 5.84 28.78 28.40
C SER A 984 4.84 29.88 28.04
N LEU A 985 4.61 30.14 26.75
CA LEU A 985 3.58 31.08 26.29
C LEU A 985 2.17 30.67 26.73
N THR A 986 1.89 29.36 26.71
CA THR A 986 0.60 28.82 27.18
C THR A 986 0.41 29.07 28.67
N THR A 987 1.44 28.84 29.49
CA THR A 987 1.41 29.15 30.93
C THR A 987 1.23 30.65 31.19
N ILE A 988 1.91 31.51 30.42
CA ILE A 988 1.78 32.98 30.53
C ILE A 988 0.33 33.42 30.28
N TYR A 989 -0.31 32.93 29.21
CA TYR A 989 -1.70 33.29 28.94
C TYR A 989 -2.65 32.81 30.03
N GLN A 990 -2.40 31.64 30.61
CA GLN A 990 -3.22 31.12 31.68
C GLN A 990 -3.24 32.08 32.88
N ASP A 991 -2.07 32.60 33.28
CA ASP A 991 -1.98 33.59 34.36
C ASP A 991 -2.54 34.96 33.96
N LEU A 992 -2.13 35.51 32.82
CA LEU A 992 -2.58 36.83 32.35
C LEU A 992 -4.11 36.92 32.28
N PHE A 993 -4.75 35.88 31.75
CA PHE A 993 -6.19 35.83 31.58
C PHE A 993 -6.92 35.52 32.89
N SER A 994 -6.45 34.54 33.66
CA SER A 994 -7.19 34.07 34.85
C SER A 994 -6.92 34.87 36.12
N ASN A 995 -5.70 35.43 36.27
CA ASN A 995 -5.25 36.03 37.53
C ASN A 995 -4.97 37.54 37.39
N GLN A 996 -4.62 38.02 36.20
CA GLN A 996 -4.15 39.41 36.02
C GLN A 996 -5.17 40.36 35.38
N SER A 997 -6.11 39.85 34.57
CA SER A 997 -7.00 40.71 33.76
C SER A 997 -8.49 40.58 34.06
N PHE A 998 -9.06 39.37 34.12
CA PHE A 998 -10.50 39.18 34.33
C PHE A 998 -10.77 37.97 35.23
N ASP A 999 -11.87 38.03 35.97
CA ASP A 999 -12.45 36.88 36.67
C ASP A 999 -13.96 37.11 36.81
N ASN A 1000 -14.77 36.23 36.23
CA ASN A 1000 -16.24 36.33 36.27
C ASN A 1000 -16.89 35.29 37.18
N SER A 1001 -16.12 34.55 37.99
CA SER A 1001 -16.62 33.45 38.83
C SER A 1001 -17.73 33.86 39.80
N SER A 1002 -17.72 35.12 40.25
CA SER A 1002 -18.73 35.71 41.15
C SER A 1002 -19.67 36.71 40.46
N SER A 1003 -19.70 36.75 39.13
CA SER A 1003 -20.35 37.83 38.37
C SER A 1003 -21.35 37.32 37.33
N SER A 1004 -22.27 38.18 36.89
CA SER A 1004 -23.33 37.82 35.94
C SER A 1004 -22.99 38.10 34.46
N TRP A 1005 -21.81 38.67 34.18
CA TRP A 1005 -21.27 38.82 32.84
C TRP A 1005 -20.44 37.59 32.45
N SER A 1006 -20.22 37.36 31.15
CA SER A 1006 -19.52 36.17 30.65
C SER A 1006 -18.07 36.47 30.27
N TYR A 1007 -17.15 35.59 30.69
CA TYR A 1007 -15.76 35.62 30.30
C TYR A 1007 -15.36 34.32 29.60
N SER A 1008 -14.57 34.42 28.53
CA SER A 1008 -13.84 33.29 27.98
C SER A 1008 -12.44 33.72 27.54
N HIS A 1009 -11.49 32.77 27.56
CA HIS A 1009 -10.17 32.99 26.97
C HIS A 1009 -9.68 31.75 26.21
N GLN A 1010 -8.85 31.96 25.19
CA GLN A 1010 -8.32 30.89 24.35
C GLN A 1010 -6.88 31.21 23.90
N THR A 1011 -6.04 30.18 23.78
CA THR A 1011 -4.75 30.26 23.09
C THR A 1011 -4.90 29.80 21.64
N ILE A 1012 -4.45 30.63 20.70
CA ILE A 1012 -4.55 30.44 19.24
C ILE A 1012 -3.15 30.16 18.69
N GLN A 1013 -2.93 28.97 18.16
CA GLN A 1013 -1.67 28.54 17.55
C GLN A 1013 -1.69 28.70 16.03
N SER A 1014 -2.85 28.57 15.40
CA SER A 1014 -3.00 28.70 13.96
C SER A 1014 -4.36 29.26 13.58
N LEU A 1015 -4.54 29.57 12.29
CA LEU A 1015 -5.86 29.93 11.76
C LEU A 1015 -6.86 28.77 11.82
N GLN A 1016 -6.41 27.52 11.95
CA GLN A 1016 -7.29 26.36 12.06
C GLN A 1016 -7.95 26.28 13.44
N ASP A 1017 -7.37 26.93 14.46
CA ASP A 1017 -7.95 27.01 15.80
C ASP A 1017 -9.09 28.04 15.87
N LEU A 1018 -9.19 28.89 14.84
CA LEU A 1018 -10.33 29.76 14.65
C LEU A 1018 -11.47 28.90 14.08
N ASN A 1019 -12.61 28.87 14.78
CA ASN A 1019 -13.84 28.17 14.37
C ASN A 1019 -14.55 28.81 13.15
N LEU A 1020 -13.78 29.31 12.18
CA LEU A 1020 -14.20 30.08 11.01
C LEU A 1020 -14.73 29.22 9.87
#